data_AF-A0A090KIM4-F1
#
_entry.id   AF-A0A090KIM4-F1
#
_cell.length_a   1.000
_cell.length_b   1.000
_cell.length_c   1.000
_cell.angle_alpha   90.00
_cell.angle_beta   90.00
_cell.angle_gamma   90.00
#
_symmetry.space_group_name_H-M   'P 1'
#
loop_
_entity.id
_entity.type
_entity.pdbx_description
1 polymer ?
#
loop_
_entity_poly.entity_id
_entity_poly.type
_entity_poly.pdbx_seq_one_letter_code
_entity_poly.pdbx_strand_id
1 'polypeptide(L)'
;MSILINETELPVDLTNENVVEAAYACELAEVASKLQRGLPTLIECDKDLSPFLYVNLRNRLRPANLRCLYLDGRPRQEDQNQGGPIPVGIVGTMISHLREAVRGAVERRVVVLPHLDLLTTSQGGLTAEAREVIPLLYENPELVWLGFKDPSFPLPRVIDNLFPHRISLLGIARNRLRHLITRKESRKFGRELNPWALYKFVSGVNAVRLRKLLSTLEGEDYPANPQLAYRQLRQATLGGTMEVPNIDLDRDVGGYATVKKQLRADILDVMSRKDQLTNEEQIRAMEELIPRGMIFWGPPGTGKTLFAKGMAASLGAAITVVSGPELKSKWVGESLPYEEEVFVLLNGEARRLPIGELVEKHAEDDVSTWTVRDDGTALISPVTGFIRHKGPDYIDVLITETGREVRVTGGHSLFVEQNGKLAEVFAEQIEPGQTRIAIPLRLEAPETVQELNLLELLADRDDVRIKGYESWLPETVERIGTEAVERTLGVAVARLQAKHRPPMTVAAFHRLQAVTHLRADPKTLSLGCLKGSKELPALLPLTEDLGLFLGKWVADGCFSTTGVRLALHEKEVEFYEPLCQRMFGHVTRYRKRGENARGVDLVINSQLLHRVMKHGFRLRDGSGSKRVPSFIFLAPLPVVAAFLRGYLSGDGTFSGKYIEATTVSRGLASDVLTLLQYFGIVARCRTRKEWNGSLSYVGS
;
A
#
# COMPACT_ATOMS: atom_id res chain seq x y z
N MET A 1 -17.81 8.01 -49.55
CA MET A 1 -18.05 6.55 -49.70
C MET A 1 -18.84 6.08 -48.49
N SER A 2 -19.79 5.14 -48.66
CA SER A 2 -20.48 4.53 -47.52
C SER A 2 -19.47 3.84 -46.60
N ILE A 3 -19.64 3.99 -45.30
CA ILE A 3 -18.80 3.35 -44.27
C ILE A 3 -19.17 1.88 -44.06
N LEU A 4 -20.35 1.46 -44.53
CA LEU A 4 -20.83 0.09 -44.45
C LEU A 4 -20.08 -0.78 -45.47
N ILE A 5 -19.52 -1.88 -44.99
CA ILE A 5 -18.68 -2.78 -45.79
C ILE A 5 -19.38 -4.12 -45.92
N ASN A 6 -19.55 -4.57 -47.17
CA ASN A 6 -20.08 -5.88 -47.45
C ASN A 6 -19.09 -6.99 -47.05
N GLU A 7 -19.61 -8.13 -46.59
CA GLU A 7 -18.79 -9.29 -46.23
C GLU A 7 -17.83 -9.72 -47.36
N THR A 8 -18.24 -9.58 -48.62
CA THR A 8 -17.41 -9.96 -49.79
C THR A 8 -16.12 -9.17 -49.89
N GLU A 9 -16.10 -7.94 -49.37
CA GLU A 9 -14.95 -7.03 -49.39
C GLU A 9 -13.95 -7.31 -48.25
N LEU A 10 -14.32 -8.18 -47.29
CA LEU A 10 -13.49 -8.52 -46.14
C LEU A 10 -12.59 -9.74 -46.40
N PRO A 11 -11.42 -9.83 -45.75
CA PRO A 11 -10.53 -10.99 -45.80
C PRO A 11 -11.20 -12.30 -45.35
N VAL A 12 -10.89 -13.41 -46.02
CA VAL A 12 -11.42 -14.74 -45.64
C VAL A 12 -10.76 -15.25 -44.36
N ASP A 13 -9.44 -15.17 -44.30
CA ASP A 13 -8.64 -15.60 -43.16
C ASP A 13 -7.42 -14.67 -43.00
N LEU A 14 -6.89 -14.61 -41.78
CA LEU A 14 -5.87 -13.65 -41.37
C LEU A 14 -4.98 -14.25 -40.27
N THR A 15 -3.73 -14.53 -40.63
CA THR A 15 -2.67 -14.90 -39.67
C THR A 15 -2.20 -13.66 -38.89
N ASN A 16 -1.64 -13.85 -37.68
CA ASN A 16 -1.10 -12.73 -36.89
C ASN A 16 -0.07 -11.90 -37.67
N GLU A 17 0.76 -12.53 -38.50
CA GLU A 17 1.73 -11.85 -39.36
C GLU A 17 1.05 -10.94 -40.39
N ASN A 18 0.06 -11.46 -41.11
CA ASN A 18 -0.67 -10.70 -42.14
C ASN A 18 -1.49 -9.55 -41.54
N VAL A 19 -2.02 -9.73 -40.33
CA VAL A 19 -2.80 -8.70 -39.63
C VAL A 19 -1.90 -7.54 -39.22
N VAL A 20 -0.70 -7.83 -38.70
CA VAL A 20 0.28 -6.80 -38.34
C VAL A 20 0.73 -6.03 -39.58
N GLU A 21 0.98 -6.72 -40.69
CA GLU A 21 1.30 -6.09 -41.98
C GLU A 21 0.16 -5.20 -42.48
N ALA A 22 -1.09 -5.68 -42.43
CA ALA A 22 -2.27 -4.91 -42.85
C ALA A 22 -2.54 -3.69 -41.94
N ALA A 23 -2.26 -3.80 -40.64
CA ALA A 23 -2.47 -2.74 -39.67
C ALA A 23 -1.42 -1.62 -39.76
N TYR A 24 -0.15 -1.99 -39.94
CA TYR A 24 1.01 -1.09 -39.79
C TYR A 24 1.87 -0.95 -41.05
N ALA A 25 1.28 -1.18 -42.24
CA ALA A 25 2.02 -1.23 -43.51
C ALA A 25 2.88 0.01 -43.80
N CYS A 26 2.42 1.19 -43.41
CA CYS A 26 3.10 2.47 -43.66
C CYS A 26 4.28 2.64 -42.70
N GLU A 27 4.06 2.36 -41.43
CA GLU A 27 5.02 2.43 -40.34
C GLU A 27 6.15 1.40 -40.56
N LEU A 28 5.79 0.17 -40.97
CA LEU A 28 6.75 -0.87 -41.37
C LEU A 28 7.58 -0.46 -42.59
N ALA A 29 6.99 0.25 -43.55
CA ALA A 29 7.73 0.78 -44.71
C ALA A 29 8.72 1.86 -44.30
N GLU A 30 8.30 2.75 -43.40
CA GLU A 30 9.15 3.80 -42.86
C GLU A 30 10.34 3.20 -42.11
N VAL A 31 10.10 2.30 -41.15
CA VAL A 31 11.16 1.67 -40.36
C VAL A 31 12.13 0.90 -41.26
N ALA A 32 11.62 0.10 -42.21
CA ALA A 32 12.49 -0.63 -43.14
C ALA A 32 13.39 0.32 -43.94
N SER A 33 12.86 1.45 -44.41
CA SER A 33 13.63 2.48 -45.12
C SER A 33 14.70 3.12 -44.23
N LYS A 34 14.40 3.40 -42.96
CA LYS A 34 15.37 3.96 -42.00
C LYS A 34 16.50 2.98 -41.69
N LEU A 35 16.17 1.71 -41.43
CA LEU A 35 17.16 0.66 -41.19
C LEU A 35 18.06 0.42 -42.42
N GLN A 36 17.49 0.45 -43.64
CA GLN A 36 18.26 0.38 -44.89
C GLN A 36 19.23 1.54 -45.08
N ARG A 37 18.93 2.71 -44.49
CA ARG A 37 19.82 3.89 -44.47
C ARG A 37 20.81 3.89 -43.31
N GLY A 38 20.74 2.90 -42.43
CA GLY A 38 21.66 2.74 -41.31
C GLY A 38 21.27 3.57 -40.08
N LEU A 39 20.01 4.02 -40.01
CA LEU A 39 19.50 4.75 -38.86
C LEU A 39 18.94 3.76 -37.83
N PRO A 40 19.51 3.71 -36.61
CA PRO A 40 18.94 2.94 -35.52
C PRO A 40 17.52 3.40 -35.23
N THR A 41 16.62 2.45 -35.05
CA THR A 41 15.18 2.70 -34.92
C THR A 41 14.61 2.03 -33.67
N LEU A 42 13.86 2.78 -32.87
CA LEU A 42 13.13 2.29 -31.70
C LEU A 42 11.63 2.20 -32.03
N ILE A 43 11.04 1.04 -31.77
CA ILE A 43 9.60 0.81 -31.86
C ILE A 43 9.04 0.65 -30.45
N GLU A 44 8.16 1.56 -30.07
CA GLU A 44 7.38 1.45 -28.84
C GLU A 44 6.07 0.72 -29.13
N CYS A 45 5.89 -0.48 -28.59
CA CYS A 45 4.72 -1.32 -28.83
C CYS A 45 4.52 -2.34 -27.71
N ASP A 46 3.29 -2.86 -27.59
CA ASP A 46 3.01 -3.97 -26.67
C ASP A 46 3.91 -5.19 -26.96
N LYS A 47 4.29 -5.93 -25.91
CA LYS A 47 5.20 -7.09 -26.01
C LYS A 47 4.73 -8.17 -26.99
N ASP A 48 3.43 -8.36 -27.16
CA ASP A 48 2.89 -9.39 -28.04
C ASP A 48 2.93 -9.01 -29.53
N LEU A 49 3.19 -7.74 -29.86
CA LEU A 49 3.40 -7.29 -31.24
C LEU A 49 4.84 -7.49 -31.74
N SER A 50 5.84 -7.40 -30.85
CA SER A 50 7.25 -7.31 -31.25
C SER A 50 7.73 -8.46 -32.15
N PRO A 51 7.36 -9.74 -31.94
CA PRO A 51 7.82 -10.83 -32.79
C PRO A 51 7.27 -10.71 -34.22
N PHE A 52 6.00 -10.32 -34.36
CA PHE A 52 5.32 -10.21 -35.66
C PHE A 52 5.77 -8.96 -36.43
N LEU A 53 6.04 -7.86 -35.73
CA LEU A 53 6.66 -6.68 -36.33
C LEU A 53 8.06 -7.01 -36.87
N TYR A 54 8.86 -7.76 -36.09
CA TYR A 54 10.18 -8.21 -36.53
C TYR A 54 10.11 -9.09 -37.79
N VAL A 55 9.21 -10.08 -37.85
CA VAL A 55 9.09 -10.96 -39.03
C VAL A 55 8.76 -10.15 -40.29
N ASN A 56 7.81 -9.22 -40.21
CA ASN A 56 7.45 -8.36 -41.34
C ASN A 56 8.59 -7.42 -41.76
N LEU A 57 9.32 -6.83 -40.80
CA LEU A 57 10.50 -6.02 -41.09
C LEU A 57 11.63 -6.85 -41.72
N ARG A 58 11.91 -8.05 -41.20
CA ARG A 58 12.91 -8.96 -41.77
C ARG A 58 12.59 -9.30 -43.23
N ASN A 59 11.33 -9.58 -43.54
CA ASN A 59 10.89 -9.85 -44.91
C ASN A 59 11.10 -8.65 -45.84
N ARG A 60 10.84 -7.43 -45.35
CA ARG A 60 11.07 -6.17 -46.09
C ARG A 60 12.55 -5.80 -46.24
N LEU A 61 13.42 -6.25 -45.33
CA LEU A 61 14.87 -6.00 -45.38
C LEU A 61 15.63 -7.03 -46.23
N ARG A 62 15.08 -8.25 -46.40
CA ARG A 62 15.70 -9.34 -47.16
C ARG A 62 16.11 -8.96 -48.60
N PRO A 63 15.32 -8.21 -49.39
CA PRO A 63 15.71 -7.77 -50.73
C PRO A 63 16.95 -6.87 -50.76
N ALA A 64 17.23 -6.14 -49.66
CA ALA A 64 18.40 -5.27 -49.52
C ALA A 64 19.65 -6.03 -49.01
N ASN A 65 19.60 -7.37 -48.95
CA ASN A 65 20.67 -8.25 -48.44
C ASN A 65 21.14 -7.92 -47.01
N LEU A 66 20.28 -7.29 -46.20
CA LEU A 66 20.59 -6.97 -44.81
C LEU A 66 20.23 -8.16 -43.91
N ARG A 67 21.25 -8.75 -43.28
CA ARG A 67 21.07 -9.83 -42.31
C ARG A 67 20.61 -9.25 -40.97
N CYS A 68 19.58 -9.86 -40.39
CA CYS A 68 19.06 -9.49 -39.08
C CYS A 68 19.51 -10.51 -38.03
N LEU A 69 20.11 -10.03 -36.93
CA LEU A 69 20.48 -10.83 -35.78
C LEU A 69 19.46 -10.60 -34.66
N TYR A 70 18.65 -11.60 -34.33
CA TYR A 70 17.64 -11.50 -33.28
C TYR A 70 18.22 -11.98 -31.95
N LEU A 71 18.25 -11.11 -30.93
CA LEU A 71 18.84 -11.39 -29.62
C LEU A 71 17.73 -11.68 -28.59
N ASP A 72 17.22 -12.91 -28.57
CA ASP A 72 16.12 -13.34 -27.67
C ASP A 72 16.59 -14.10 -26.41
N GLY A 73 17.90 -14.26 -26.23
CA GLY A 73 18.50 -14.94 -25.09
C GLY A 73 18.27 -16.45 -25.07
N ARG A 74 17.85 -17.07 -26.18
CA ARG A 74 17.78 -18.53 -26.30
C ARG A 74 19.14 -19.10 -26.73
N PRO A 75 19.63 -20.20 -26.13
CA PRO A 75 20.91 -20.80 -26.50
C PRO A 75 20.89 -21.32 -27.94
N ARG A 76 21.95 -21.07 -28.72
CA ARG A 76 22.10 -21.63 -30.07
C ARG A 76 22.65 -23.06 -29.98
N GLN A 77 22.34 -23.91 -30.96
CA GLN A 77 22.89 -25.27 -31.04
C GLN A 77 24.44 -25.29 -31.11
N GLU A 78 25.06 -24.21 -31.61
CA GLU A 78 26.52 -24.05 -31.67
C GLU A 78 27.16 -23.75 -30.30
N ASP A 79 26.40 -23.17 -29.36
CA ASP A 79 26.87 -22.80 -28.00
C ASP A 79 27.12 -24.04 -27.12
N GLN A 80 26.57 -25.21 -27.48
CA GLN A 80 26.78 -26.47 -26.76
C GLN A 80 28.08 -27.19 -27.15
N ASN A 81 28.66 -26.87 -28.32
CA ASN A 81 29.84 -27.54 -28.86
C ASN A 81 31.16 -26.78 -28.61
N GLN A 82 31.11 -25.52 -28.17
CA GLN A 82 32.29 -24.75 -27.81
C GLN A 82 32.46 -24.78 -26.28
N GLY A 83 33.51 -25.43 -25.79
CA GLY A 83 33.78 -25.69 -24.35
C GLY A 83 34.09 -24.48 -23.47
N GLY A 84 33.38 -23.36 -23.65
CA GLY A 84 33.43 -22.17 -22.80
C GLY A 84 32.43 -22.23 -21.63
N PRO A 85 32.52 -21.30 -20.67
CA PRO A 85 31.56 -21.20 -19.56
C PRO A 85 30.14 -20.99 -20.11
N ILE A 86 29.23 -21.91 -19.77
CA ILE A 86 27.83 -21.88 -20.20
C ILE A 86 27.15 -20.64 -19.60
N PRO A 87 26.61 -19.71 -20.41
CA PRO A 87 25.88 -18.56 -19.90
C PRO A 87 24.65 -19.01 -19.08
N VAL A 88 24.52 -18.52 -17.85
CA VAL A 88 23.39 -18.84 -16.96
C VAL A 88 22.27 -17.80 -17.16
N GLY A 89 21.11 -18.24 -17.63
CA GLY A 89 19.91 -17.41 -17.78
C GLY A 89 19.83 -16.59 -19.08
N ILE A 90 18.60 -16.17 -19.41
CA ILE A 90 18.24 -15.50 -20.69
C ILE A 90 19.10 -14.26 -20.96
N VAL A 91 19.32 -13.43 -19.93
CA VAL A 91 20.09 -12.19 -20.06
C VAL A 91 21.58 -12.48 -20.27
N GLY A 92 22.13 -13.49 -19.59
CA GLY A 92 23.52 -13.92 -19.77
C GLY A 92 23.79 -14.44 -21.19
N THR A 93 22.87 -15.23 -21.74
CA THR A 93 22.93 -15.68 -23.14
C THR A 93 22.83 -14.51 -24.12
N MET A 94 21.93 -13.56 -23.87
CA MET A 94 21.77 -12.37 -24.70
C MET A 94 23.03 -11.50 -24.73
N ILE A 95 23.70 -11.31 -23.58
CA ILE A 95 24.97 -10.56 -23.48
C ILE A 95 26.10 -11.27 -24.24
N SER A 96 26.16 -12.60 -24.15
CA SER A 96 27.17 -13.39 -24.86
C SER A 96 27.01 -13.25 -26.39
N HIS A 97 25.77 -13.41 -26.89
CA HIS A 97 25.46 -13.22 -28.31
C HIS A 97 25.67 -11.77 -28.77
N LEU A 98 25.39 -10.79 -27.91
CA LEU A 98 25.68 -9.38 -28.20
C LEU A 98 27.19 -9.14 -28.33
N ARG A 99 28.00 -9.71 -27.43
CA ARG A 99 29.47 -9.58 -27.46
C ARG A 99 30.07 -10.22 -28.71
N GLU A 100 29.54 -11.36 -29.13
CA GLU A 100 29.91 -12.00 -30.40
C GLU A 100 29.52 -11.13 -31.61
N ALA A 101 28.30 -10.57 -31.60
CA ALA A 101 27.80 -9.71 -32.66
C ALA A 101 28.63 -8.44 -32.86
N VAL A 102 29.09 -7.83 -31.75
CA VAL A 102 29.91 -6.61 -31.74
C VAL A 102 31.34 -6.88 -32.20
N ARG A 103 31.92 -8.04 -31.80
CA ARG A 103 33.32 -8.42 -32.07
C ARG A 103 33.53 -9.19 -33.38
N GLY A 104 32.47 -9.65 -34.03
CA GLY A 104 32.51 -10.39 -35.30
C GLY A 104 32.89 -9.52 -36.51
N ALA A 105 33.37 -10.16 -37.58
CA ALA A 105 33.83 -9.48 -38.78
C ALA A 105 32.71 -8.77 -39.57
N VAL A 106 32.99 -7.49 -39.83
CA VAL A 106 32.34 -6.40 -40.58
C VAL A 106 31.48 -6.80 -41.80
N GLU A 107 30.26 -7.24 -41.56
CA GLU A 107 29.16 -7.12 -42.54
C GLU A 107 28.06 -6.24 -41.95
N ARG A 108 27.48 -5.35 -42.74
CA ARG A 108 26.39 -4.48 -42.31
C ARG A 108 25.17 -5.33 -41.91
N ARG A 109 24.86 -5.34 -40.61
CA ARG A 109 23.82 -6.17 -40.00
C ARG A 109 22.88 -5.32 -39.16
N VAL A 110 21.63 -5.74 -39.10
CA VAL A 110 20.64 -5.16 -38.19
C VAL A 110 20.57 -6.03 -36.94
N VAL A 111 20.93 -5.47 -35.79
CA VAL A 111 20.85 -6.18 -34.51
C VAL A 111 19.53 -5.83 -33.85
N VAL A 112 18.74 -6.84 -33.53
CA VAL A 112 17.38 -6.71 -33.02
C VAL A 112 17.35 -7.03 -31.53
N LEU A 113 16.89 -6.06 -30.75
CA LEU A 113 16.71 -6.14 -29.30
C LEU A 113 15.20 -6.21 -29.02
N PRO A 114 14.60 -7.42 -28.90
CA PRO A 114 13.16 -7.60 -28.81
C PRO A 114 12.55 -7.16 -27.47
N HIS A 115 13.38 -7.05 -26.44
CA HIS A 115 12.99 -6.71 -25.09
C HIS A 115 14.01 -5.73 -24.49
N LEU A 116 14.08 -4.53 -25.07
CA LEU A 116 14.97 -3.49 -24.58
C LEU A 116 14.62 -3.08 -23.13
N ASP A 117 13.38 -3.31 -22.72
CA ASP A 117 12.88 -3.17 -21.35
C ASP A 117 13.46 -4.20 -20.36
N LEU A 118 14.00 -5.34 -20.80
CA LEU A 118 14.71 -6.28 -19.91
C LEU A 118 16.12 -5.77 -19.54
N LEU A 119 16.66 -4.86 -20.33
CA LEU A 119 17.90 -4.13 -20.04
C LEU A 119 17.65 -2.92 -19.12
N THR A 120 16.41 -2.75 -18.66
CA THR A 120 16.04 -1.67 -17.76
C THR A 120 15.38 -2.23 -16.52
N THR A 121 15.61 -1.59 -15.39
CA THR A 121 14.77 -1.82 -14.22
C THR A 121 13.43 -1.11 -14.47
N SER A 122 12.36 -1.55 -13.80
CA SER A 122 11.05 -0.88 -13.81
C SER A 122 11.09 0.61 -13.40
N GLN A 123 12.23 1.09 -12.91
CA GLN A 123 12.51 2.46 -12.46
C GLN A 123 13.37 3.26 -13.46
N GLY A 124 13.68 2.73 -14.66
CA GLY A 124 14.52 3.41 -15.65
C GLY A 124 16.01 3.50 -15.26
N GLY A 125 16.42 2.86 -14.16
CA GLY A 125 17.82 2.64 -13.79
C GLY A 125 18.44 1.47 -14.56
N LEU A 126 19.76 1.50 -14.72
CA LEU A 126 20.53 0.44 -15.39
C LEU A 126 20.65 -0.79 -14.49
N THR A 127 20.28 -1.96 -15.01
CA THR A 127 20.64 -3.24 -14.38
C THR A 127 22.16 -3.42 -14.39
N ALA A 128 22.70 -4.32 -13.56
CA ALA A 128 24.14 -4.64 -13.57
C ALA A 128 24.57 -5.12 -14.97
N GLU A 129 23.67 -5.86 -15.61
CA GLU A 129 23.73 -6.33 -16.99
C GLU A 129 23.70 -5.18 -18.01
N ALA A 130 22.87 -4.15 -17.79
CA ALA A 130 22.80 -2.99 -18.67
C ALA A 130 24.07 -2.12 -18.63
N ARG A 131 24.77 -2.08 -17.50
CA ARG A 131 26.08 -1.41 -17.39
C ARG A 131 27.15 -2.10 -18.22
N GLU A 132 27.04 -3.42 -18.42
CA GLU A 132 27.92 -4.16 -19.34
C GLU A 132 27.47 -4.03 -20.81
N VAL A 133 26.16 -3.97 -21.06
CA VAL A 133 25.60 -3.90 -22.41
C VAL A 133 25.79 -2.53 -23.06
N ILE A 134 25.62 -1.43 -22.32
CA ILE A 134 25.69 -0.08 -22.88
C ILE A 134 27.02 0.20 -23.61
N PRO A 135 28.20 -0.08 -23.02
CA PRO A 135 29.47 0.10 -23.74
C PRO A 135 29.50 -0.68 -25.06
N LEU A 136 28.98 -1.92 -25.09
CA LEU A 136 28.91 -2.75 -26.29
C LEU A 136 28.00 -2.16 -27.37
N LEU A 137 26.89 -1.50 -26.99
CA LEU A 137 25.97 -0.85 -27.93
C LEU A 137 26.63 0.31 -28.70
N TYR A 138 27.63 0.96 -28.09
CA TYR A 138 28.39 2.07 -28.69
C TYR A 138 29.74 1.65 -29.28
N GLU A 139 30.18 0.41 -29.06
CA GLU A 139 31.52 -0.06 -29.43
C GLU A 139 31.70 -0.22 -30.96
N ASN A 140 30.63 -0.59 -31.68
CA ASN A 140 30.69 -0.81 -33.13
C ASN A 140 29.66 0.06 -33.87
N PRO A 141 30.09 1.17 -34.52
CA PRO A 141 29.19 2.09 -35.23
C PRO A 141 28.62 1.53 -36.54
N GLU A 142 29.16 0.43 -37.06
CA GLU A 142 28.65 -0.23 -38.28
C GLU A 142 27.39 -1.08 -38.01
N LEU A 143 27.06 -1.33 -36.74
CA LEU A 143 25.84 -2.04 -36.35
C LEU A 143 24.63 -1.10 -36.37
N VAL A 144 23.55 -1.55 -37.00
CA VAL A 144 22.27 -0.83 -37.03
C VAL A 144 21.34 -1.46 -36.01
N TRP A 145 20.90 -0.69 -35.01
CA TRP A 145 20.03 -1.21 -33.94
C TRP A 145 18.55 -1.09 -34.30
N LEU A 146 17.81 -2.18 -34.08
CA LEU A 146 16.35 -2.19 -34.02
C LEU A 146 15.91 -2.57 -32.61
N GLY A 147 15.39 -1.60 -31.87
CA GLY A 147 14.91 -1.81 -30.50
C GLY A 147 13.40 -1.94 -30.44
N PHE A 148 12.90 -2.83 -29.59
CA PHE A 148 11.50 -2.88 -29.17
C PHE A 148 11.39 -2.56 -27.69
N LYS A 149 10.46 -1.67 -27.36
CA LYS A 149 10.21 -1.20 -25.99
C LYS A 149 8.72 -1.27 -25.66
N ASP A 150 8.41 -1.84 -24.50
CA ASP A 150 7.06 -1.77 -23.95
C ASP A 150 6.75 -0.37 -23.39
N PRO A 151 5.60 0.25 -23.74
CA PRO A 151 5.24 1.61 -23.31
C PRO A 151 5.17 1.78 -21.78
N SER A 152 4.92 0.69 -21.05
CA SER A 152 4.79 0.67 -19.60
C SER A 152 6.14 0.90 -18.90
N PHE A 153 7.26 0.60 -19.57
CA PHE A 153 8.60 0.64 -18.99
C PHE A 153 9.40 1.86 -19.48
N PRO A 154 9.94 2.70 -18.59
CA PRO A 154 10.82 3.79 -19.00
C PRO A 154 12.17 3.26 -19.52
N LEU A 155 12.74 3.94 -20.51
CA LEU A 155 14.05 3.63 -21.07
C LEU A 155 15.09 4.66 -20.56
N PRO A 156 16.26 4.25 -20.04
CA PRO A 156 17.33 5.15 -19.64
C PRO A 156 17.75 6.06 -20.81
N ARG A 157 18.01 7.35 -20.54
CA ARG A 157 18.38 8.33 -21.57
C ARG A 157 19.56 7.89 -22.42
N VAL A 158 20.52 7.17 -21.85
CA VAL A 158 21.69 6.67 -22.58
C VAL A 158 21.28 5.67 -23.67
N ILE A 159 20.38 4.73 -23.36
CA ILE A 159 19.88 3.77 -24.37
C ILE A 159 18.91 4.47 -25.33
N ASP A 160 18.06 5.36 -24.83
CA ASP A 160 17.10 6.13 -25.64
C ASP A 160 17.80 6.97 -26.72
N ASN A 161 18.95 7.58 -26.39
CA ASN A 161 19.75 8.38 -27.32
C ASN A 161 20.42 7.55 -28.43
N LEU A 162 20.49 6.22 -28.31
CA LEU A 162 20.98 5.34 -29.38
C LEU A 162 20.05 5.34 -30.60
N PHE A 163 18.77 5.65 -30.39
CA PHE A 163 17.72 5.54 -31.39
C PHE A 163 17.21 6.92 -31.84
N PRO A 164 17.79 7.52 -32.89
CA PRO A 164 17.38 8.81 -33.41
C PRO A 164 16.01 8.77 -34.10
N HIS A 165 15.61 7.62 -34.65
CA HIS A 165 14.27 7.42 -35.21
C HIS A 165 13.41 6.61 -34.26
N ARG A 166 12.17 7.07 -34.03
CA ARG A 166 11.26 6.50 -33.05
C ARG A 166 9.85 6.49 -33.60
N ILE A 167 9.15 5.37 -33.42
CA ILE A 167 7.73 5.25 -33.73
C ILE A 167 7.00 4.59 -32.56
N SER A 168 5.73 4.95 -32.37
CA SER A 168 4.87 4.39 -31.32
C SER A 168 3.65 3.74 -31.95
N LEU A 169 3.45 2.45 -31.66
CA LEU A 169 2.41 1.59 -32.22
C LEU A 169 1.49 1.07 -31.10
N LEU A 170 0.64 1.95 -30.56
CA LEU A 170 -0.21 1.69 -29.38
C LEU A 170 -1.66 1.28 -29.72
N GLY A 171 -2.00 1.18 -31.00
CA GLY A 171 -3.38 0.90 -31.41
C GLY A 171 -3.49 0.67 -32.90
N ILE A 172 -4.70 0.68 -33.43
CA ILE A 172 -4.99 0.46 -34.84
C ILE A 172 -5.66 1.71 -35.39
N ALA A 173 -5.22 2.20 -36.55
CA ALA A 173 -5.89 3.30 -37.21
C ALA A 173 -7.29 2.89 -37.69
N ARG A 174 -8.30 3.76 -37.49
CA ARG A 174 -9.72 3.46 -37.79
C ARG A 174 -9.94 2.97 -39.23
N ASN A 175 -9.27 3.57 -40.21
CA ASN A 175 -9.36 3.20 -41.62
C ASN A 175 -8.73 1.83 -41.95
N ARG A 176 -7.91 1.27 -41.05
CA ARG A 176 -7.28 -0.05 -41.19
C ARG A 176 -8.18 -1.19 -40.73
N LEU A 177 -9.15 -0.95 -39.84
CA LEU A 177 -10.00 -1.99 -39.25
C LEU A 177 -10.64 -2.93 -40.27
N ARG A 178 -11.09 -2.40 -41.42
CA ARG A 178 -11.69 -3.21 -42.49
C ARG A 178 -10.78 -4.30 -43.05
N HIS A 179 -9.46 -4.16 -42.90
CA HIS A 179 -8.48 -5.13 -43.37
C HIS A 179 -8.10 -6.16 -42.29
N LEU A 180 -8.63 -6.02 -41.07
CA LEU A 180 -8.24 -6.83 -39.90
C LEU A 180 -9.35 -7.75 -39.39
N ILE A 181 -10.54 -7.63 -39.97
CA ILE A 181 -11.74 -8.37 -39.57
C ILE A 181 -12.06 -9.35 -40.69
N THR A 182 -12.15 -10.63 -40.34
CA THR A 182 -12.49 -11.67 -41.30
C THR A 182 -13.97 -11.69 -41.63
N ARG A 183 -14.33 -12.32 -42.76
CA ARG A 183 -15.73 -12.59 -43.12
C ARG A 183 -16.49 -13.31 -42.01
N LYS A 184 -15.86 -14.29 -41.35
CA LYS A 184 -16.50 -15.05 -40.27
C LYS A 184 -16.84 -14.17 -39.07
N GLU A 185 -15.95 -13.26 -38.70
CA GLU A 185 -16.13 -12.36 -37.55
C GLU A 185 -17.13 -11.24 -37.85
N SER A 186 -17.15 -10.71 -39.07
CA SER A 186 -18.09 -9.66 -39.44
C SER A 186 -19.55 -10.09 -39.31
N ARG A 187 -19.84 -11.38 -39.52
CA ARG A 187 -21.18 -11.97 -39.35
C ARG A 187 -21.77 -11.77 -37.97
N LYS A 188 -20.93 -11.66 -36.92
CA LYS A 188 -21.40 -11.39 -35.55
C LYS A 188 -21.93 -9.97 -35.36
N PHE A 189 -21.67 -9.07 -36.30
CA PHE A 189 -22.09 -7.67 -36.26
C PHE A 189 -23.25 -7.35 -37.21
N GLY A 190 -23.67 -8.31 -38.04
CA GLY A 190 -24.73 -8.14 -39.03
C GLY A 190 -24.29 -8.51 -40.45
N ARG A 191 -25.10 -8.15 -41.46
CA ARG A 191 -24.81 -8.41 -42.88
C ARG A 191 -23.81 -7.42 -43.49
N GLU A 192 -23.82 -6.20 -42.99
CA GLU A 192 -22.86 -5.15 -43.35
C GLU A 192 -22.08 -4.75 -42.10
N LEU A 193 -20.76 -4.67 -42.21
CA LEU A 193 -19.91 -4.24 -41.12
C LEU A 193 -19.85 -2.72 -41.10
N ASN A 194 -20.05 -2.12 -39.93
CA ASN A 194 -19.71 -0.71 -39.68
C ASN A 194 -18.40 -0.63 -38.86
N PRO A 195 -17.24 -0.38 -39.50
CA PRO A 195 -15.96 -0.27 -38.79
C PRO A 195 -15.93 0.87 -37.77
N TRP A 196 -16.72 1.92 -37.98
CA TRP A 196 -16.76 3.09 -37.09
C TRP A 196 -17.49 2.77 -35.78
N ALA A 197 -18.60 2.05 -35.87
CA ALA A 197 -19.31 1.54 -34.70
C ALA A 197 -18.41 0.57 -33.91
N LEU A 198 -17.70 -0.31 -34.61
CA LEU A 198 -16.76 -1.26 -33.98
C LEU A 198 -15.57 -0.56 -33.32
N TYR A 199 -15.01 0.48 -33.94
CA TYR A 199 -13.84 1.20 -33.45
C TYR A 199 -14.01 1.70 -32.00
N LYS A 200 -15.22 2.11 -31.61
CA LYS A 200 -15.54 2.55 -30.23
C LYS A 200 -15.21 1.51 -29.16
N PHE A 201 -15.23 0.22 -29.51
CA PHE A 201 -15.03 -0.88 -28.59
C PHE A 201 -13.61 -1.48 -28.65
N VAL A 202 -12.81 -1.09 -29.65
CA VAL A 202 -11.47 -1.64 -29.86
C VAL A 202 -10.39 -0.55 -30.00
N SER A 203 -10.75 0.71 -29.73
CA SER A 203 -9.81 1.83 -29.72
C SER A 203 -8.73 1.60 -28.65
N GLY A 204 -7.45 1.74 -29.03
CA GLY A 204 -6.32 1.49 -28.14
C GLY A 204 -5.93 0.01 -28.01
N VAL A 205 -6.61 -0.90 -28.73
CA VAL A 205 -6.21 -2.30 -28.82
C VAL A 205 -5.25 -2.48 -30.01
N ASN A 206 -4.19 -3.26 -29.81
CA ASN A 206 -3.23 -3.59 -30.86
C ASN A 206 -3.76 -4.68 -31.83
N ALA A 207 -3.12 -4.81 -33.00
CA ALA A 207 -3.52 -5.73 -34.06
C ALA A 207 -3.66 -7.21 -33.61
N VAL A 208 -2.71 -7.72 -32.83
CA VAL A 208 -2.70 -9.12 -32.36
C VAL A 208 -3.76 -9.34 -31.29
N ARG A 209 -3.91 -8.40 -30.36
CA ARG A 209 -4.94 -8.46 -29.33
C ARG A 209 -6.34 -8.34 -29.93
N LEU A 210 -6.53 -7.52 -30.97
CA LEU A 210 -7.81 -7.44 -31.70
C LEU A 210 -8.20 -8.81 -32.28
N ARG A 211 -7.27 -9.56 -32.88
CA ARG A 211 -7.53 -10.91 -33.40
C ARG A 211 -8.01 -11.85 -32.30
N LYS A 212 -7.32 -11.86 -31.16
CA LYS A 212 -7.70 -12.67 -30.00
C LYS A 212 -9.13 -12.33 -29.56
N LEU A 213 -9.45 -11.05 -29.41
CA LEU A 213 -10.79 -10.58 -29.01
C LEU A 213 -11.88 -10.99 -30.01
N LEU A 214 -11.64 -10.82 -31.31
CA LEU A 214 -12.61 -11.19 -32.34
C LEU A 214 -12.80 -12.71 -32.43
N SER A 215 -11.73 -13.49 -32.22
CA SER A 215 -11.79 -14.95 -32.24
C SER A 215 -12.59 -15.55 -31.08
N THR A 216 -12.70 -14.82 -29.97
CA THR A 216 -13.47 -15.23 -28.78
C THR A 216 -14.95 -14.83 -28.83
N LEU A 217 -15.41 -14.19 -29.92
CA LEU A 217 -16.81 -13.75 -30.01
C LEU A 217 -17.77 -14.92 -30.19
N GLU A 218 -18.71 -15.04 -29.25
CA GLU A 218 -19.79 -16.02 -29.26
C GLU A 218 -21.12 -15.39 -29.72
N GLY A 219 -22.01 -16.19 -30.31
CA GLY A 219 -23.34 -15.76 -30.76
C GLY A 219 -23.74 -16.34 -32.11
N GLU A 220 -24.94 -16.05 -32.58
CA GLU A 220 -25.42 -16.44 -33.91
C GLU A 220 -24.80 -15.57 -35.01
N ASP A 221 -24.71 -16.12 -36.22
CA ASP A 221 -24.31 -15.34 -37.41
C ASP A 221 -25.50 -14.51 -37.90
N TYR A 222 -25.24 -13.25 -38.26
CA TYR A 222 -26.24 -12.27 -38.70
C TYR A 222 -27.35 -11.99 -37.66
N PRO A 223 -26.99 -11.62 -36.42
CA PRO A 223 -28.00 -11.34 -35.39
C PRO A 223 -28.86 -10.14 -35.77
N ALA A 224 -30.14 -10.17 -35.42
CA ALA A 224 -31.03 -9.02 -35.56
C ALA A 224 -30.55 -7.81 -34.74
N ASN A 225 -29.82 -8.04 -33.63
CA ASN A 225 -29.16 -7.01 -32.86
C ASN A 225 -27.71 -7.42 -32.49
N PRO A 226 -26.68 -6.69 -32.95
CA PRO A 226 -25.27 -6.98 -32.67
C PRO A 226 -24.80 -6.62 -31.24
N GLN A 227 -25.70 -6.18 -30.34
CA GLN A 227 -25.36 -5.73 -28.98
C GLN A 227 -24.54 -6.76 -28.18
N LEU A 228 -24.80 -8.05 -28.37
CA LEU A 228 -24.09 -9.12 -27.66
C LEU A 228 -22.59 -9.11 -27.98
N ALA A 229 -22.23 -8.98 -29.26
CA ALA A 229 -20.84 -8.92 -29.70
C ALA A 229 -20.13 -7.66 -29.16
N TYR A 230 -20.80 -6.51 -29.21
CA TYR A 230 -20.26 -5.27 -28.64
C TYR A 230 -20.09 -5.34 -27.12
N ARG A 231 -21.00 -6.01 -26.40
CA ARG A 231 -20.88 -6.22 -24.94
C ARG A 231 -19.69 -7.12 -24.60
N GLN A 232 -19.47 -8.20 -25.35
CA GLN A 232 -18.31 -9.09 -25.16
C GLN A 232 -16.99 -8.35 -25.40
N LEU A 233 -16.89 -7.61 -26.52
CA LEU A 233 -15.72 -6.76 -26.79
C LEU A 233 -15.50 -5.74 -25.68
N ARG A 234 -16.58 -5.13 -25.18
CA ARG A 234 -16.48 -4.15 -24.11
C ARG A 234 -15.97 -4.77 -22.81
N GLN A 235 -16.46 -5.94 -22.43
CA GLN A 235 -15.98 -6.64 -21.23
C GLN A 235 -14.52 -7.04 -21.34
N ALA A 236 -14.09 -7.53 -22.51
CA ALA A 236 -12.73 -8.00 -22.73
C ALA A 236 -11.70 -6.88 -22.93
N THR A 237 -12.14 -5.64 -23.19
CA THR A 237 -11.29 -4.45 -23.30
C THR A 237 -11.19 -3.64 -22.00
N LEU A 238 -12.07 -3.88 -21.02
CA LEU A 238 -11.97 -3.29 -19.68
C LEU A 238 -10.83 -3.96 -18.90
N GLY A 239 -9.80 -3.19 -18.56
CA GLY A 239 -8.70 -3.60 -17.68
C GLY A 239 -8.11 -2.41 -16.93
N GLY A 240 -7.52 -2.64 -15.74
CA GLY A 240 -6.95 -1.59 -14.89
C GLY A 240 -8.00 -0.85 -14.04
N THR A 241 -7.78 0.44 -13.78
CA THR A 241 -8.67 1.35 -13.00
C THR A 241 -9.92 1.82 -13.76
N MET A 242 -10.19 1.27 -14.96
CA MET A 242 -11.33 1.65 -15.78
C MET A 242 -12.61 1.03 -15.25
N GLU A 243 -13.61 1.87 -14.97
CA GLU A 243 -14.96 1.43 -14.58
C GLU A 243 -15.98 1.75 -15.69
N VAL A 244 -17.04 0.94 -15.79
CA VAL A 244 -18.25 1.29 -16.55
C VAL A 244 -19.27 1.77 -15.53
N PRO A 245 -19.54 3.08 -15.45
CA PRO A 245 -20.48 3.57 -14.46
C PRO A 245 -21.89 3.11 -14.78
N ASN A 246 -22.64 2.77 -13.74
CA ASN A 246 -24.07 2.46 -13.83
C ASN A 246 -24.88 3.57 -13.15
N ILE A 247 -24.75 4.80 -13.67
CA ILE A 247 -25.40 6.01 -13.14
C ILE A 247 -26.22 6.63 -14.26
N ASP A 248 -27.53 6.75 -14.04
CA ASP A 248 -28.45 7.43 -14.95
C ASP A 248 -28.53 8.93 -14.63
N LEU A 249 -28.33 9.79 -15.64
CA LEU A 249 -28.31 11.24 -15.45
C LEU A 249 -29.65 11.82 -14.99
N ASP A 250 -30.80 11.20 -15.27
CA ASP A 250 -32.11 11.71 -14.86
C ASP A 250 -32.56 11.15 -13.52
N ARG A 251 -32.38 9.84 -13.32
CA ARG A 251 -32.81 9.13 -12.12
C ARG A 251 -31.87 9.32 -10.94
N ASP A 252 -30.56 9.22 -11.17
CA ASP A 252 -29.57 9.08 -10.10
C ASP A 252 -28.90 10.43 -9.74
N VAL A 253 -29.11 11.48 -10.54
CA VAL A 253 -28.59 12.84 -10.29
C VAL A 253 -29.74 13.82 -10.08
N GLY A 254 -30.00 14.26 -8.84
CA GLY A 254 -31.06 15.24 -8.55
C GLY A 254 -30.72 16.67 -8.99
N GLY A 255 -31.72 17.44 -9.46
CA GLY A 255 -31.57 18.87 -9.79
C GLY A 255 -30.86 19.18 -11.12
N TYR A 256 -30.26 20.38 -11.21
CA TYR A 256 -29.40 20.83 -12.33
C TYR A 256 -30.02 20.76 -13.75
N ALA A 257 -31.31 21.06 -13.88
CA ALA A 257 -32.03 20.95 -15.16
C ALA A 257 -31.36 21.70 -16.32
N THR A 258 -30.81 22.88 -16.06
CA THR A 258 -30.07 23.69 -17.07
C THR A 258 -28.79 23.00 -17.53
N VAL A 259 -27.98 22.48 -16.60
CA VAL A 259 -26.73 21.77 -16.90
C VAL A 259 -27.02 20.47 -17.65
N LYS A 260 -28.02 19.69 -17.22
CA LYS A 260 -28.42 18.46 -17.95
C LYS A 260 -28.87 18.76 -19.38
N LYS A 261 -29.64 19.84 -19.57
CA LYS A 261 -30.08 20.27 -20.90
C LYS A 261 -28.91 20.66 -21.79
N GLN A 262 -27.93 21.37 -21.24
CA GLN A 262 -26.72 21.77 -21.97
C GLN A 262 -25.86 20.54 -22.34
N LEU A 263 -25.59 19.64 -21.39
CA LEU A 263 -24.83 18.41 -21.65
C LEU A 263 -25.48 17.54 -22.76
N ARG A 264 -26.81 17.47 -22.78
CA ARG A 264 -27.55 16.79 -23.84
C ARG A 264 -27.33 17.43 -25.20
N ALA A 265 -27.61 18.73 -25.31
CA ALA A 265 -27.53 19.45 -26.57
C ALA A 265 -26.10 19.46 -27.14
N ASP A 266 -25.10 19.70 -26.29
CA ASP A 266 -23.72 19.94 -26.71
C ASP A 266 -22.94 18.64 -26.98
N ILE A 267 -23.36 17.51 -26.37
CA ILE A 267 -22.65 16.24 -26.52
C ILE A 267 -23.55 15.08 -26.90
N LEU A 268 -24.55 14.73 -26.09
CA LEU A 268 -25.32 13.49 -26.31
C LEU A 268 -26.07 13.51 -27.64
N ASP A 269 -26.67 14.64 -28.00
CA ASP A 269 -27.39 14.82 -29.26
C ASP A 269 -26.43 14.83 -30.46
N VAL A 270 -25.26 15.48 -30.31
CA VAL A 270 -24.21 15.51 -31.34
C VAL A 270 -23.67 14.11 -31.60
N MET A 271 -23.39 13.34 -30.55
CA MET A 271 -22.95 11.95 -30.64
C MET A 271 -24.02 11.04 -31.25
N SER A 272 -25.28 11.18 -30.83
CA SER A 272 -26.38 10.38 -31.39
C SER A 272 -26.60 10.66 -32.87
N ARG A 273 -26.47 11.91 -33.32
CA ARG A 273 -26.56 12.25 -34.75
C ARG A 273 -25.37 11.69 -35.52
N LYS A 274 -24.16 11.79 -34.95
CA LYS A 274 -22.95 11.21 -35.53
C LYS A 274 -23.07 9.69 -35.74
N ASP A 275 -23.61 8.96 -34.77
CA ASP A 275 -23.78 7.51 -34.84
C ASP A 275 -24.76 7.06 -35.94
N GLN A 276 -25.60 7.97 -36.45
CA GLN A 276 -26.54 7.72 -37.56
C GLN A 276 -25.97 8.07 -38.94
N LEU A 277 -24.81 8.73 -39.00
CA LEU A 277 -24.19 9.12 -40.26
C LEU A 277 -23.39 7.96 -40.87
N THR A 278 -23.43 7.86 -42.21
CA THR A 278 -22.73 6.82 -42.98
C THR A 278 -21.66 7.39 -43.93
N ASN A 279 -21.52 8.72 -43.99
CA ASN A 279 -20.53 9.42 -44.82
C ASN A 279 -19.36 9.92 -43.97
N GLU A 280 -18.14 9.54 -44.36
CA GLU A 280 -16.90 9.90 -43.67
C GLU A 280 -16.68 11.42 -43.54
N GLU A 281 -16.97 12.23 -44.57
CA GLU A 281 -16.77 13.69 -44.51
C GLU A 281 -17.71 14.34 -43.49
N GLN A 282 -18.95 13.89 -43.44
CA GLN A 282 -19.95 14.40 -42.49
C GLN A 282 -19.64 13.97 -41.06
N ILE A 283 -19.14 12.74 -40.87
CA ILE A 283 -18.72 12.28 -39.55
C ILE A 283 -17.50 13.08 -39.07
N ARG A 284 -16.52 13.36 -39.93
CA ARG A 284 -15.36 14.21 -39.57
C ARG A 284 -15.81 15.62 -39.17
N ALA A 285 -16.69 16.24 -39.96
CA ALA A 285 -17.25 17.55 -39.63
C ALA A 285 -18.02 17.55 -38.29
N MET A 286 -18.75 16.47 -37.98
CA MET A 286 -19.39 16.31 -36.66
C MET A 286 -18.39 16.09 -35.53
N GLU A 287 -17.31 15.34 -35.76
CA GLU A 287 -16.25 15.12 -34.77
C GLU A 287 -15.55 16.41 -34.37
N GLU A 288 -15.41 17.37 -35.28
CA GLU A 288 -14.84 18.70 -35.01
C GLU A 288 -15.71 19.55 -34.07
N LEU A 289 -17.02 19.29 -34.04
CA LEU A 289 -17.97 19.99 -33.17
C LEU A 289 -18.02 19.41 -31.75
N ILE A 290 -17.48 18.22 -31.52
CA ILE A 290 -17.51 17.58 -30.21
C ILE A 290 -16.49 18.28 -29.29
N PRO A 291 -16.91 18.78 -28.11
CA PRO A 291 -16.00 19.34 -27.14
C PRO A 291 -14.91 18.35 -26.75
N ARG A 292 -13.64 18.77 -26.77
CA ARG A 292 -12.50 17.91 -26.40
C ARG A 292 -12.34 17.72 -24.89
N GLY A 293 -13.02 18.52 -24.08
CA GLY A 293 -12.95 18.47 -22.64
C GLY A 293 -14.09 19.25 -22.00
N MET A 294 -14.38 18.93 -20.74
CA MET A 294 -15.41 19.59 -19.93
C MET A 294 -14.84 19.88 -18.55
N ILE A 295 -15.23 21.01 -17.97
CA ILE A 295 -14.85 21.39 -16.61
C ILE A 295 -16.13 21.51 -15.79
N PHE A 296 -16.29 20.64 -14.80
CA PHE A 296 -17.34 20.78 -13.78
C PHE A 296 -16.80 21.65 -12.65
N TRP A 297 -17.41 22.82 -12.42
CA TRP A 297 -17.03 23.75 -11.36
C TRP A 297 -18.14 23.92 -10.33
N GLY A 298 -17.76 24.07 -9.06
CA GLY A 298 -18.65 24.33 -7.92
C GLY A 298 -18.05 23.90 -6.58
N PRO A 299 -18.66 24.25 -5.43
CA PRO A 299 -18.22 23.85 -4.08
C PRO A 299 -18.03 22.33 -3.92
N PRO A 300 -17.19 21.83 -2.99
CA PRO A 300 -17.08 20.39 -2.72
C PRO A 300 -18.43 19.79 -2.31
N GLY A 301 -18.67 18.52 -2.64
CA GLY A 301 -19.94 17.84 -2.32
C GLY A 301 -21.10 18.06 -3.31
N THR A 302 -20.95 18.89 -4.35
CA THR A 302 -22.03 19.18 -5.33
C THR A 302 -22.20 18.14 -6.44
N GLY A 303 -21.72 16.91 -6.27
CA GLY A 303 -21.94 15.82 -7.23
C GLY A 303 -21.15 15.90 -8.56
N LYS A 304 -20.07 16.68 -8.65
CA LYS A 304 -19.23 16.80 -9.87
C LYS A 304 -18.74 15.45 -10.41
N THR A 305 -18.18 14.61 -9.54
CA THR A 305 -17.71 13.26 -9.91
C THR A 305 -18.88 12.37 -10.34
N LEU A 306 -20.04 12.50 -9.67
CA LEU A 306 -21.26 11.77 -10.02
C LEU A 306 -21.76 12.16 -11.42
N PHE A 307 -21.70 13.45 -11.78
CA PHE A 307 -22.00 13.95 -13.12
C PHE A 307 -21.07 13.39 -14.18
N ALA A 308 -19.75 13.39 -13.92
CA ALA A 308 -18.78 12.82 -14.84
C ALA A 308 -19.03 11.32 -15.09
N LYS A 309 -19.35 10.56 -14.03
CA LYS A 309 -19.71 9.14 -14.12
C LYS A 309 -21.03 8.92 -14.88
N GLY A 310 -22.08 9.70 -14.59
CA GLY A 310 -23.36 9.63 -15.31
C GLY A 310 -23.25 9.99 -16.80
N MET A 311 -22.36 10.95 -17.12
CA MET A 311 -22.04 11.28 -18.51
C MET A 311 -21.35 10.13 -19.23
N ALA A 312 -20.36 9.51 -18.59
CA ALA A 312 -19.69 8.34 -19.15
C ALA A 312 -20.65 7.16 -19.37
N ALA A 313 -21.58 6.91 -18.43
CA ALA A 313 -22.64 5.91 -18.59
C ALA A 313 -23.52 6.21 -19.81
N SER A 314 -23.98 7.47 -19.95
CA SER A 314 -24.84 7.91 -21.05
C SER A 314 -24.15 7.82 -22.41
N LEU A 315 -22.83 7.98 -22.46
CA LEU A 315 -22.02 7.80 -23.66
C LEU A 315 -21.70 6.32 -23.97
N GLY A 316 -22.01 5.40 -23.05
CA GLY A 316 -21.49 4.03 -23.10
C GLY A 316 -19.96 4.02 -23.12
N ALA A 317 -19.31 4.93 -22.39
CA ALA A 317 -17.88 5.11 -22.30
C ALA A 317 -17.33 4.50 -20.99
N ALA A 318 -16.09 4.01 -21.04
CA ALA A 318 -15.37 3.60 -19.84
C ALA A 318 -14.75 4.88 -19.26
N ILE A 319 -14.78 5.03 -17.95
CA ILE A 319 -14.17 6.19 -17.29
C ILE A 319 -12.94 5.73 -16.52
N THR A 320 -11.86 6.49 -16.68
CA THR A 320 -10.70 6.43 -15.79
C THR A 320 -10.78 7.66 -14.92
N VAL A 321 -10.95 7.47 -13.61
CA VAL A 321 -10.89 8.56 -12.65
C VAL A 321 -9.43 8.75 -12.28
N VAL A 322 -8.89 9.91 -12.65
CA VAL A 322 -7.50 10.28 -12.33
C VAL A 322 -7.55 11.53 -11.48
N SER A 323 -6.96 11.48 -10.28
CA SER A 323 -6.85 12.68 -9.44
C SER A 323 -5.81 13.65 -10.01
N GLY A 324 -5.98 14.97 -9.77
CA GLY A 324 -5.01 15.98 -10.21
C GLY A 324 -3.55 15.69 -9.84
N PRO A 325 -3.26 15.15 -8.64
CA PRO A 325 -1.93 14.67 -8.27
C PRO A 325 -1.39 13.56 -9.18
N GLU A 326 -2.20 12.58 -9.59
CA GLU A 326 -1.79 11.49 -10.49
C GLU A 326 -1.39 11.97 -11.90
N LEU A 327 -1.82 13.17 -12.31
CA LEU A 327 -1.49 13.75 -13.62
C LEU A 327 -0.13 14.48 -13.65
N LYS A 328 0.45 14.85 -12.49
CA LYS A 328 1.68 15.66 -12.44
C LYS A 328 2.97 14.83 -12.46
N SER A 329 2.93 13.54 -12.13
CA SER A 329 4.04 12.62 -12.40
C SER A 329 3.56 11.16 -12.44
N LYS A 330 4.30 10.29 -13.17
CA LYS A 330 4.19 8.82 -13.07
C LYS A 330 4.49 8.28 -11.65
N TRP A 331 4.94 9.15 -10.75
CA TRP A 331 5.52 8.87 -9.45
C TRP A 331 5.05 9.93 -8.44
N VAL A 332 3.74 9.97 -8.14
CA VAL A 332 3.26 10.65 -6.94
C VAL A 332 2.87 9.59 -5.94
N GLY A 333 3.44 9.72 -4.74
CA GLY A 333 3.29 8.78 -3.64
C GLY A 333 4.55 7.97 -3.42
N GLU A 334 5.71 8.62 -3.29
CA GLU A 334 6.85 7.92 -2.68
C GLU A 334 6.70 7.88 -1.16
N SER A 335 7.02 6.71 -0.61
CA SER A 335 6.55 6.17 0.67
C SER A 335 7.42 6.61 1.84
N LEU A 336 6.92 6.39 3.06
CA LEU A 336 7.78 6.26 4.23
C LEU A 336 8.73 5.05 4.03
N PRO A 337 9.99 5.11 4.51
CA PRO A 337 10.88 3.95 4.51
C PRO A 337 10.27 2.77 5.25
N TYR A 338 10.71 1.56 4.91
CA TYR A 338 10.22 0.33 5.52
C TYR A 338 10.27 0.38 7.05
N GLU A 339 11.36 0.92 7.61
CA GLU A 339 11.61 0.99 9.05
C GLU A 339 10.86 2.13 9.77
N GLU A 340 10.20 3.03 9.04
CA GLU A 340 9.52 4.17 9.66
C GLU A 340 8.34 3.70 10.49
N GLU A 341 8.34 4.04 11.78
CA GLU A 341 7.27 3.66 12.70
C GLU A 341 6.02 4.51 12.50
N VAL A 342 4.92 3.86 12.13
CA VAL A 342 3.60 4.48 12.09
C VAL A 342 2.77 4.07 13.29
N PHE A 343 1.91 4.97 13.74
CA PHE A 343 0.88 4.64 14.74
C PHE A 343 -0.43 4.33 14.01
N VAL A 344 -1.03 3.20 14.33
CA VAL A 344 -2.33 2.77 13.80
C VAL A 344 -3.20 2.14 14.87
N LEU A 345 -4.49 2.08 14.60
CA LEU A 345 -5.42 1.17 15.25
C LEU A 345 -5.55 -0.07 14.36
N LEU A 346 -5.02 -1.19 14.83
CA LEU A 346 -5.07 -2.49 14.15
C LEU A 346 -6.10 -3.37 14.86
N ASN A 347 -7.19 -3.71 14.17
CA ASN A 347 -8.32 -4.46 14.73
C ASN A 347 -8.83 -3.84 16.04
N GLY A 348 -8.88 -2.51 16.10
CA GLY A 348 -9.27 -1.73 17.28
C GLY A 348 -8.19 -1.59 18.37
N GLU A 349 -7.02 -2.22 18.23
CA GLU A 349 -5.90 -2.07 19.17
C GLU A 349 -4.90 -1.01 18.70
N ALA A 350 -4.47 -0.14 19.61
CA ALA A 350 -3.40 0.81 19.34
C ALA A 350 -2.06 0.10 19.17
N ARG A 351 -1.38 0.33 18.04
CA ARG A 351 -0.05 -0.21 17.77
C ARG A 351 0.85 0.81 17.11
N ARG A 352 2.13 0.78 17.48
CA ARG A 352 3.21 1.44 16.75
C ARG A 352 4.12 0.35 16.19
N LEU A 353 4.27 0.32 14.87
CA LEU A 353 5.09 -0.65 14.16
C LEU A 353 5.67 -0.03 12.89
N PRO A 354 6.77 -0.57 12.34
CA PRO A 354 7.27 -0.17 11.05
C PRO A 354 6.19 -0.29 9.97
N ILE A 355 6.03 0.73 9.12
CA ILE A 355 5.04 0.72 8.04
C ILE A 355 5.24 -0.47 7.10
N GLY A 356 6.48 -0.90 6.89
CA GLY A 356 6.79 -2.08 6.10
C GLY A 356 6.17 -3.36 6.68
N GLU A 357 6.27 -3.54 7.99
CA GLU A 357 5.64 -4.68 8.68
C GLU A 357 4.11 -4.60 8.62
N LEU A 358 3.54 -3.40 8.77
CA LEU A 358 2.09 -3.17 8.63
C LEU A 358 1.60 -3.61 7.25
N VAL A 359 2.27 -3.18 6.19
CA VAL A 359 1.92 -3.51 4.81
C VAL A 359 2.08 -5.00 4.51
N GLU A 360 3.11 -5.66 5.06
CA GLU A 360 3.38 -7.07 4.74
C GLU A 360 2.53 -8.06 5.52
N LYS A 361 2.19 -7.76 6.78
CA LYS A 361 1.51 -8.72 7.67
C LYS A 361 0.06 -8.39 7.94
N HIS A 362 -0.34 -7.14 7.74
CA HIS A 362 -1.61 -6.61 8.22
C HIS A 362 -2.42 -5.87 7.15
N ALA A 363 -2.11 -6.10 5.86
CA ALA A 363 -2.82 -5.45 4.76
C ALA A 363 -4.30 -5.85 4.63
N GLU A 364 -4.66 -7.04 5.14
CA GLU A 364 -6.03 -7.57 5.13
C GLU A 364 -6.77 -7.33 6.47
N ASP A 365 -6.08 -6.81 7.47
CA ASP A 365 -6.67 -6.49 8.78
C ASP A 365 -7.44 -5.15 8.74
N ASP A 366 -8.30 -4.91 9.73
CA ASP A 366 -8.93 -3.60 9.92
C ASP A 366 -7.90 -2.61 10.47
N VAL A 367 -7.44 -1.69 9.61
CA VAL A 367 -6.45 -0.68 9.96
C VAL A 367 -7.07 0.69 9.86
N SER A 368 -6.97 1.47 10.93
CA SER A 368 -7.36 2.88 10.97
C SER A 368 -6.22 3.75 11.50
N THR A 369 -6.18 5.03 11.12
CA THR A 369 -5.16 5.98 11.59
C THR A 369 -5.73 7.39 11.71
N TRP A 370 -5.03 8.28 12.43
CA TRP A 370 -5.42 9.68 12.47
C TRP A 370 -5.13 10.36 11.13
N THR A 371 -6.14 11.05 10.63
CA THR A 371 -6.12 11.86 9.41
C THR A 371 -6.49 13.29 9.76
N VAL A 372 -5.85 14.25 9.11
CA VAL A 372 -6.16 15.68 9.27
C VAL A 372 -7.04 16.13 8.12
N ARG A 373 -8.17 16.78 8.43
CA ARG A 373 -9.07 17.42 7.45
C ARG A 373 -8.55 18.79 7.04
N ASP A 374 -9.09 19.32 5.95
CA ASP A 374 -8.77 20.67 5.44
C ASP A 374 -9.01 21.79 6.46
N ASP A 375 -9.91 21.58 7.43
CA ASP A 375 -10.19 22.50 8.54
C ASP A 375 -9.21 22.39 9.72
N GLY A 376 -8.20 21.51 9.60
CA GLY A 376 -7.18 21.25 10.61
C GLY A 376 -7.62 20.30 11.72
N THR A 377 -8.84 19.76 11.69
CA THR A 377 -9.30 18.76 12.67
C THR A 377 -8.73 17.39 12.37
N ALA A 378 -8.31 16.67 13.41
CA ALA A 378 -7.82 15.30 13.29
C ALA A 378 -8.90 14.31 13.73
N LEU A 379 -9.19 13.32 12.90
CA LEU A 379 -10.08 12.20 13.21
C LEU A 379 -9.46 10.87 12.83
N ILE A 380 -10.01 9.79 13.34
CA ILE A 380 -9.62 8.44 12.94
C ILE A 380 -10.38 8.05 11.68
N SER A 381 -9.66 7.62 10.66
CA SER A 381 -10.21 7.13 9.40
C SER A 381 -9.66 5.74 9.05
N PRO A 382 -10.47 4.87 8.43
CA PRO A 382 -10.00 3.57 7.96
C PRO A 382 -9.03 3.73 6.79
N VAL A 383 -8.02 2.88 6.74
CA VAL A 383 -7.08 2.76 5.62
C VAL A 383 -7.76 1.97 4.50
N THR A 384 -7.85 2.56 3.32
CA THR A 384 -8.56 1.96 2.17
C THR A 384 -7.70 1.03 1.33
N GLY A 385 -6.38 1.10 1.49
CA GLY A 385 -5.43 0.24 0.78
C GLY A 385 -3.98 0.57 1.15
N PHE A 386 -3.10 -0.37 0.84
CA PHE A 386 -1.67 -0.25 1.06
C PHE A 386 -0.93 -0.24 -0.27
N ILE A 387 0.02 0.68 -0.43
CA ILE A 387 0.81 0.83 -1.65
C ILE A 387 2.26 0.61 -1.29
N ARG A 388 2.90 -0.35 -1.96
CA ARG A 388 4.34 -0.61 -1.85
C ARG A 388 5.00 -0.43 -3.21
N HIS A 389 6.07 0.34 -3.22
CA HIS A 389 6.95 0.50 -4.38
C HIS A 389 8.40 0.40 -3.91
N LYS A 390 9.32 0.23 -4.85
CA LYS A 390 10.75 0.31 -4.56
C LYS A 390 11.10 1.78 -4.33
N GLY A 391 11.56 2.13 -3.13
CA GLY A 391 11.96 3.49 -2.78
C GLY A 391 13.28 3.93 -3.44
N PRO A 392 13.58 5.24 -3.45
CA PRO A 392 14.81 5.82 -3.99
C PRO A 392 16.04 5.49 -3.13
N ASP A 393 17.24 5.75 -3.68
CA ASP A 393 18.52 5.55 -2.97
C ASP A 393 18.78 6.57 -1.85
N TYR A 394 17.97 7.65 -1.78
CA TYR A 394 18.11 8.72 -0.79
C TYR A 394 16.77 9.03 -0.11
N ILE A 395 16.83 9.32 1.19
CA ILE A 395 15.67 9.64 2.02
C ILE A 395 15.97 10.95 2.74
N ASP A 396 15.07 11.91 2.63
CA ASP A 396 15.12 13.15 3.38
C ASP A 396 14.69 12.90 4.83
N VAL A 397 15.48 13.42 5.76
CA VAL A 397 15.16 13.42 7.19
C VAL A 397 14.77 14.83 7.59
N LEU A 398 13.48 15.05 7.76
CA LEU A 398 12.93 16.36 8.08
C LEU A 398 12.78 16.47 9.59
N ILE A 399 13.43 17.49 10.17
CA ILE A 399 13.38 17.78 11.60
C ILE A 399 12.76 19.16 11.79
N THR A 400 11.59 19.19 12.44
CA THR A 400 10.91 20.46 12.76
C THR A 400 11.59 21.17 13.93
N GLU A 401 11.33 22.47 14.12
CA GLU A 401 11.79 23.20 15.33
C GLU A 401 11.23 22.62 16.65
N THR A 402 10.10 21.92 16.56
CA THR A 402 9.53 21.16 17.70
C THR A 402 10.26 19.84 17.95
N GLY A 403 11.25 19.50 17.12
CA GLY A 403 12.04 18.27 17.14
C GLY A 403 11.28 17.01 16.80
N ARG A 404 10.13 17.13 16.13
CA ARG A 404 9.55 16.01 15.38
C ARG A 404 10.44 15.71 14.18
N GLU A 405 10.76 14.44 14.01
CA GLU A 405 11.52 13.89 12.89
C GLU A 405 10.55 13.04 12.05
N VAL A 406 10.60 13.19 10.73
CA VAL A 406 9.97 12.26 9.79
C VAL A 406 10.94 11.95 8.66
N ARG A 407 11.01 10.68 8.27
CA ARG A 407 11.84 10.22 7.16
C ARG A 407 10.96 9.99 5.96
N VAL A 408 11.24 10.70 4.88
CA VAL A 408 10.41 10.72 3.69
C VAL A 408 11.27 10.81 2.45
N THR A 409 10.76 10.35 1.33
CA THR A 409 11.37 10.59 0.01
C THR A 409 11.09 12.02 -0.46
N GLY A 410 11.94 12.59 -1.31
CA GLY A 410 11.78 13.97 -1.81
C GLY A 410 10.41 14.27 -2.44
N GLY A 411 9.82 13.29 -3.13
CA GLY A 411 8.48 13.41 -3.73
C GLY A 411 7.30 13.19 -2.78
N HIS A 412 7.52 13.00 -1.47
CA HIS A 412 6.44 12.84 -0.49
C HIS A 412 5.84 14.21 -0.15
N SER A 413 4.53 14.36 -0.26
CA SER A 413 3.82 15.58 0.15
C SER A 413 3.69 15.65 1.67
N LEU A 414 4.02 16.80 2.24
CA LEU A 414 3.66 17.21 3.59
C LEU A 414 2.70 18.40 3.53
N PHE A 415 1.98 18.65 4.61
CA PHE A 415 1.03 19.76 4.66
C PHE A 415 1.68 21.00 5.26
N VAL A 416 1.38 22.16 4.67
CA VAL A 416 1.73 23.49 5.17
C VAL A 416 0.46 24.32 5.26
N GLU A 417 0.44 25.32 6.16
CA GLU A 417 -0.64 26.28 6.20
C GLU A 417 -0.36 27.41 5.19
N GLN A 418 -1.32 27.66 4.29
CA GLN A 418 -1.30 28.76 3.33
C GLN A 418 -2.69 29.40 3.26
N ASN A 419 -2.78 30.69 3.60
CA ASN A 419 -4.01 31.48 3.52
C ASN A 419 -5.20 30.89 4.31
N GLY A 420 -4.93 30.34 5.49
CA GLY A 420 -5.92 29.72 6.38
C GLY A 420 -6.37 28.33 5.93
N LYS A 421 -5.66 27.69 4.99
CA LYS A 421 -5.96 26.33 4.50
C LYS A 421 -4.71 25.47 4.48
N LEU A 422 -4.91 24.16 4.59
CA LEU A 422 -3.84 23.20 4.34
C LEU A 422 -3.55 23.13 2.83
N ALA A 423 -2.27 23.25 2.49
CA ALA A 423 -1.74 23.05 1.16
C ALA A 423 -0.62 22.01 1.22
N GLU A 424 -0.44 21.27 0.14
CA GLU A 424 0.64 20.29 0.03
C GLU A 424 1.94 20.95 -0.44
N VAL A 425 3.07 20.50 0.12
CA VAL A 425 4.42 20.82 -0.34
C VAL A 425 5.22 19.52 -0.42
N PHE A 426 6.00 19.33 -1.48
CA PHE A 426 6.88 18.16 -1.56
C PHE A 426 8.06 18.29 -0.59
N ALA A 427 8.54 17.18 -0.05
CA ALA A 427 9.68 17.17 0.87
C ALA A 427 10.93 17.85 0.28
N GLU A 428 11.20 17.66 -1.02
CA GLU A 428 12.32 18.29 -1.73
C GLU A 428 12.18 19.81 -1.88
N GLN A 429 10.97 20.36 -1.70
CA GLN A 429 10.67 21.79 -1.77
C GLN A 429 10.69 22.47 -0.40
N ILE A 430 10.97 21.71 0.67
CA ILE A 430 11.01 22.26 2.02
C ILE A 430 12.31 23.04 2.20
N GLU A 431 12.18 24.33 2.50
CA GLU A 431 13.28 25.20 2.81
C GLU A 431 13.42 25.35 4.35
N PRO A 432 14.53 24.89 4.95
CA PRO A 432 14.75 24.98 6.39
C PRO A 432 14.59 26.43 6.90
N GLY A 433 13.77 26.60 7.94
CA GLY A 433 13.50 27.89 8.56
C GLY A 433 12.49 28.79 7.83
N GLN A 434 12.10 28.46 6.60
CA GLN A 434 11.07 29.20 5.85
C GLN A 434 9.74 28.43 5.78
N THR A 435 9.80 27.14 5.49
CA THR A 435 8.60 26.30 5.35
C THR A 435 8.04 25.89 6.71
N ARG A 436 6.74 26.14 6.94
CA ARG A 436 6.03 25.78 8.17
C ARG A 436 5.13 24.57 7.95
N ILE A 437 5.63 23.40 8.35
CA ILE A 437 4.86 22.14 8.30
C ILE A 437 3.72 22.20 9.31
N ALA A 438 2.51 21.89 8.86
CA ALA A 438 1.32 21.77 9.68
C ALA A 438 1.38 20.52 10.55
N ILE A 439 1.08 20.67 11.84
CA ILE A 439 1.00 19.58 12.81
C ILE A 439 -0.37 19.71 13.48
N PRO A 440 -1.12 18.61 13.68
CA PRO A 440 -2.38 18.67 14.40
C PRO A 440 -2.14 19.16 15.84
N LEU A 441 -2.86 20.21 16.23
CA LEU A 441 -2.79 20.73 17.61
C LEU A 441 -3.37 19.72 18.60
N ARG A 442 -4.47 19.07 18.21
CA ARG A 442 -5.18 18.08 19.02
C ARG A 442 -5.52 16.85 18.20
N LEU A 443 -5.31 15.67 18.79
CA LEU A 443 -5.81 14.41 18.27
C LEU A 443 -7.06 13.99 19.05
N GLU A 444 -8.06 13.47 18.35
CA GLU A 444 -9.25 12.90 19.00
C GLU A 444 -8.88 11.58 19.69
N ALA A 445 -9.11 11.50 21.00
CA ALA A 445 -8.87 10.28 21.77
C ALA A 445 -9.98 9.25 21.47
N PRO A 446 -9.66 7.96 21.22
CA PRO A 446 -10.69 6.97 20.87
C PRO A 446 -11.61 6.61 22.06
N GLU A 447 -11.07 6.59 23.28
CA GLU A 447 -11.77 6.22 24.53
C GLU A 447 -12.57 4.90 24.45
N THR A 448 -12.04 3.93 23.69
CA THR A 448 -12.74 2.66 23.37
C THR A 448 -12.56 1.56 24.41
N VAL A 449 -11.60 1.68 25.33
CA VAL A 449 -11.29 0.64 26.32
C VAL A 449 -11.52 1.17 27.73
N GLN A 450 -12.38 0.51 28.51
CA GLN A 450 -12.62 0.83 29.92
C GLN A 450 -12.12 -0.25 30.89
N GLU A 451 -11.98 -1.48 30.43
CA GLU A 451 -11.53 -2.63 31.21
C GLU A 451 -10.59 -3.49 30.37
N LEU A 452 -9.62 -4.14 31.02
CA LEU A 452 -8.68 -5.07 30.39
C LEU A 452 -9.06 -6.50 30.74
N ASN A 453 -9.25 -7.34 29.72
CA ASN A 453 -9.49 -8.76 29.93
C ASN A 453 -8.15 -9.50 30.13
N LEU A 454 -7.76 -9.68 31.39
CA LEU A 454 -6.52 -10.36 31.77
C LEU A 454 -6.51 -11.84 31.40
N LEU A 455 -7.68 -12.48 31.23
CA LEU A 455 -7.74 -13.87 30.76
C LEU A 455 -7.26 -13.99 29.32
N GLU A 456 -7.63 -13.04 28.46
CA GLU A 456 -7.19 -13.00 27.06
C GLU A 456 -5.72 -12.56 26.97
N LEU A 457 -5.33 -11.53 27.73
CA LEU A 457 -3.96 -11.01 27.72
C LEU A 457 -2.91 -12.01 28.26
N LEU A 458 -3.34 -13.04 28.99
CA LEU A 458 -2.48 -14.07 29.57
C LEU A 458 -2.90 -15.48 29.12
N ALA A 459 -3.59 -15.59 27.98
CA ALA A 459 -4.20 -16.83 27.49
C ALA A 459 -3.22 -18.00 27.36
N ASP A 460 -1.94 -17.71 27.08
CA ASP A 460 -0.87 -18.69 26.88
C ASP A 460 -0.12 -19.08 28.17
N ARG A 461 -0.50 -18.53 29.33
CA ARG A 461 0.26 -18.69 30.57
C ARG A 461 -0.13 -19.94 31.37
N ASP A 462 0.85 -20.81 31.58
CA ASP A 462 0.77 -21.97 32.48
C ASP A 462 1.25 -21.69 33.92
N ASP A 463 1.72 -20.49 34.22
CA ASP A 463 2.15 -20.07 35.58
C ASP A 463 1.19 -19.06 36.23
N VAL A 464 0.14 -18.65 35.51
CA VAL A 464 -0.99 -17.88 36.03
C VAL A 464 -2.16 -18.84 36.24
N ARG A 465 -2.95 -18.57 37.27
CA ARG A 465 -4.02 -19.43 37.75
C ARG A 465 -5.33 -18.69 37.76
N ILE A 466 -6.42 -19.39 37.48
CA ILE A 466 -7.78 -18.87 37.57
C ILE A 466 -8.52 -19.44 38.78
N LYS A 467 -9.44 -18.63 39.32
CA LYS A 467 -10.44 -19.00 40.33
C LYS A 467 -11.81 -18.45 39.91
N GLY A 468 -12.89 -18.99 40.48
CA GLY A 468 -14.25 -18.59 40.10
C GLY A 468 -14.89 -19.43 38.99
N TYR A 469 -14.25 -20.53 38.58
CA TYR A 469 -14.72 -21.39 37.47
C TYR A 469 -15.71 -22.48 37.91
N GLU A 470 -16.21 -22.42 39.15
CA GLU A 470 -16.98 -23.50 39.78
C GLU A 470 -18.37 -23.70 39.16
N SER A 471 -19.00 -22.60 38.76
CA SER A 471 -20.28 -22.62 38.06
C SER A 471 -20.13 -23.09 36.61
N TRP A 472 -18.97 -22.83 36.00
CA TRP A 472 -18.70 -23.13 34.60
C TRP A 472 -18.25 -24.58 34.37
N LEU A 473 -17.41 -25.13 35.24
CA LEU A 473 -16.82 -26.47 35.05
C LEU A 473 -17.85 -27.61 34.92
N PRO A 474 -18.96 -27.67 35.70
CA PRO A 474 -19.97 -28.71 35.54
C PRO A 474 -20.60 -28.74 34.15
N GLU A 475 -20.94 -27.57 33.59
CA GLU A 475 -21.50 -27.44 32.24
C GLU A 475 -20.49 -27.90 31.17
N THR A 476 -19.21 -27.55 31.35
CA THR A 476 -18.11 -28.03 30.51
C THR A 476 -18.02 -29.57 30.52
N VAL A 477 -18.12 -30.20 31.70
CA VAL A 477 -18.07 -31.67 31.84
C VAL A 477 -19.29 -32.34 31.21
N GLU A 478 -20.48 -31.77 31.36
CA GLU A 478 -21.70 -32.27 30.73
C GLU A 478 -21.59 -32.27 29.20
N ARG A 479 -20.94 -31.25 28.64
CA ARG A 479 -20.87 -31.04 27.18
C ARG A 479 -19.91 -31.97 26.45
N ILE A 480 -18.73 -32.25 27.02
CA ILE A 480 -17.68 -33.06 26.35
C ILE A 480 -17.34 -34.37 27.07
N GLY A 481 -17.95 -34.61 28.24
CA GLY A 481 -17.71 -35.79 29.04
C GLY A 481 -16.42 -35.71 29.88
N THR A 482 -16.42 -36.45 30.99
CA THR A 482 -15.32 -36.47 31.98
C THR A 482 -13.98 -36.84 31.35
N GLU A 483 -13.92 -37.91 30.55
CA GLU A 483 -12.66 -38.37 29.95
C GLU A 483 -12.00 -37.32 29.04
N ALA A 484 -12.80 -36.54 28.30
CA ALA A 484 -12.28 -35.49 27.44
C ALA A 484 -11.69 -34.34 28.25
N VAL A 485 -12.38 -33.90 29.31
CA VAL A 485 -11.88 -32.86 30.22
C VAL A 485 -10.58 -33.30 30.90
N GLU A 486 -10.53 -34.53 31.40
CA GLU A 486 -9.33 -35.08 32.07
C GLU A 486 -8.15 -35.21 31.09
N ARG A 487 -8.40 -35.63 29.84
CA ARG A 487 -7.37 -35.67 28.80
C ARG A 487 -6.83 -34.28 28.46
N THR A 488 -7.69 -33.26 28.39
CA THR A 488 -7.27 -31.88 28.06
C THR A 488 -6.52 -31.20 29.22
N LEU A 489 -6.90 -31.48 30.47
CA LEU A 489 -6.32 -30.84 31.65
C LEU A 489 -5.18 -31.63 32.30
N GLY A 490 -5.11 -32.94 32.08
CA GLY A 490 -4.18 -33.84 32.77
C GLY A 490 -4.47 -33.99 34.27
N VAL A 491 -5.68 -33.63 34.71
CA VAL A 491 -6.12 -33.68 36.12
C VAL A 491 -7.53 -34.26 36.18
N ALA A 492 -7.77 -35.16 37.13
CA ALA A 492 -9.08 -35.77 37.34
C ALA A 492 -10.16 -34.72 37.66
N VAL A 493 -11.34 -34.82 37.03
CA VAL A 493 -12.47 -33.89 37.22
C VAL A 493 -12.93 -33.89 38.66
N ALA A 494 -12.95 -35.06 39.32
CA ALA A 494 -13.28 -35.18 40.74
C ALA A 494 -12.39 -34.29 41.63
N ARG A 495 -11.12 -34.09 41.25
CA ARG A 495 -10.18 -33.22 41.97
C ARG A 495 -10.48 -31.73 41.74
N LEU A 496 -10.99 -31.38 40.57
CA LEU A 496 -11.37 -30.01 40.19
C LEU A 496 -12.73 -29.59 40.79
N GLN A 497 -13.58 -30.55 41.12
CA GLN A 497 -14.88 -30.33 41.80
C GLN A 497 -14.77 -30.38 43.33
N ALA A 498 -13.62 -30.77 43.89
CA ALA A 498 -13.42 -30.87 45.32
C ALA A 498 -13.50 -29.51 46.05
N LYS A 499 -13.83 -29.54 47.35
CA LYS A 499 -13.85 -28.34 48.22
C LYS A 499 -12.51 -27.59 48.24
N HIS A 500 -11.39 -28.32 48.14
CA HIS A 500 -10.03 -27.79 48.02
C HIS A 500 -9.45 -28.04 46.62
N ARG A 501 -10.23 -27.71 45.58
CA ARG A 501 -9.82 -27.87 44.18
C ARG A 501 -8.51 -27.11 43.89
N PRO A 502 -7.61 -27.68 43.06
CA PRO A 502 -6.43 -26.99 42.62
C PRO A 502 -6.83 -25.85 41.66
N PRO A 503 -6.16 -24.69 41.69
CA PRO A 503 -6.42 -23.68 40.68
C PRO A 503 -6.04 -24.18 39.29
N MET A 504 -6.87 -23.88 38.28
CA MET A 504 -6.61 -24.22 36.88
C MET A 504 -5.69 -23.16 36.26
N THR A 505 -4.82 -23.53 35.31
CA THR A 505 -3.99 -22.54 34.60
C THR A 505 -4.83 -21.78 33.59
N VAL A 506 -4.47 -20.53 33.28
CA VAL A 506 -5.16 -19.73 32.25
C VAL A 506 -5.09 -20.44 30.90
N ALA A 507 -3.93 -20.99 30.53
CA ALA A 507 -3.77 -21.75 29.29
C ALA A 507 -4.61 -23.03 29.24
N ALA A 508 -4.70 -23.78 30.34
CA ALA A 508 -5.55 -24.97 30.39
C ALA A 508 -7.03 -24.61 30.27
N PHE A 509 -7.44 -23.50 30.88
CA PHE A 509 -8.79 -22.98 30.78
C PHE A 509 -9.15 -22.58 29.34
N HIS A 510 -8.28 -21.82 28.67
CA HIS A 510 -8.48 -21.46 27.26
C HIS A 510 -8.54 -22.67 26.33
N ARG A 511 -7.68 -23.67 26.54
CA ARG A 511 -7.75 -24.94 25.78
C ARG A 511 -9.10 -25.62 25.94
N LEU A 512 -9.68 -25.63 27.14
CA LEU A 512 -11.02 -26.17 27.35
C LEU A 512 -12.10 -25.33 26.67
N GLN A 513 -12.05 -24.00 26.78
CA GLN A 513 -13.02 -23.12 26.11
C GLN A 513 -12.98 -23.29 24.58
N ALA A 514 -11.79 -23.49 24.01
CA ALA A 514 -11.61 -23.74 22.59
C ALA A 514 -12.22 -25.07 22.12
N VAL A 515 -12.05 -26.15 22.90
CA VAL A 515 -12.59 -27.49 22.56
C VAL A 515 -14.10 -27.56 22.79
N THR A 516 -14.62 -26.86 23.79
CA THR A 516 -16.05 -26.93 24.18
C THR A 516 -16.93 -25.89 23.49
N HIS A 517 -16.31 -24.84 22.93
CA HIS A 517 -16.98 -23.61 22.50
C HIS A 517 -17.85 -22.96 23.59
N LEU A 518 -17.60 -23.29 24.87
CA LEU A 518 -18.31 -22.73 26.01
C LEU A 518 -17.47 -21.64 26.67
N ARG A 519 -17.92 -20.38 26.57
CA ARG A 519 -17.24 -19.25 27.21
C ARG A 519 -17.76 -19.06 28.64
N ALA A 520 -16.85 -18.80 29.56
CA ALA A 520 -17.18 -18.37 30.91
C ALA A 520 -17.30 -16.85 30.93
N ASP A 521 -18.13 -16.32 31.84
CA ASP A 521 -18.19 -14.88 32.08
C ASP A 521 -16.92 -14.42 32.81
N PRO A 522 -16.07 -13.56 32.20
CA PRO A 522 -14.88 -13.04 32.86
C PRO A 522 -15.19 -12.28 34.17
N LYS A 523 -16.39 -11.73 34.33
CA LYS A 523 -16.76 -10.98 35.55
C LYS A 523 -16.78 -11.83 36.81
N THR A 524 -16.97 -13.14 36.68
CA THR A 524 -17.01 -14.06 37.83
C THR A 524 -15.64 -14.63 38.16
N LEU A 525 -14.60 -14.27 37.39
CA LEU A 525 -13.28 -14.89 37.47
C LEU A 525 -12.24 -13.94 38.08
N SER A 526 -11.29 -14.54 38.81
CA SER A 526 -10.08 -13.86 39.30
C SER A 526 -8.84 -14.64 38.91
N LEU A 527 -7.72 -13.92 38.79
CA LEU A 527 -6.41 -14.47 38.51
C LEU A 527 -5.51 -14.41 39.75
N GLY A 528 -4.64 -15.41 39.87
CA GLY A 528 -3.68 -15.58 40.96
C GLY A 528 -2.42 -16.30 40.50
N CYS A 529 -1.48 -16.48 41.44
CA CYS A 529 -0.33 -17.36 41.32
C CYS A 529 -0.27 -18.31 42.53
N LEU A 530 0.56 -19.36 42.47
CA LEU A 530 0.68 -20.36 43.55
C LEU A 530 1.18 -19.78 44.89
N LYS A 531 2.01 -18.74 44.85
CA LYS A 531 2.45 -17.99 46.04
C LYS A 531 1.49 -16.85 46.32
N GLY A 532 1.10 -16.69 47.60
CA GLY A 532 0.04 -15.80 48.13
C GLY A 532 0.20 -14.31 47.85
N SER A 533 0.07 -13.93 46.59
CA SER A 533 -0.12 -12.56 46.13
C SER A 533 -1.61 -12.27 46.02
N LYS A 534 -1.98 -10.98 46.17
CA LYS A 534 -3.35 -10.53 46.02
C LYS A 534 -3.86 -10.91 44.63
N GLU A 535 -5.05 -11.49 44.57
CA GLU A 535 -5.72 -11.81 43.31
C GLU A 535 -6.15 -10.53 42.58
N LEU A 536 -6.20 -10.61 41.26
CA LEU A 536 -6.74 -9.55 40.41
C LEU A 536 -7.99 -10.04 39.70
N PRO A 537 -9.00 -9.19 39.50
CA PRO A 537 -10.17 -9.56 38.70
C PRO A 537 -9.76 -9.85 37.25
N ALA A 538 -10.46 -10.77 36.59
CA ALA A 538 -10.21 -11.07 35.19
C ALA A 538 -10.52 -9.90 34.25
N LEU A 539 -11.52 -9.08 34.58
CA LEU A 539 -11.70 -7.76 33.99
C LEU A 539 -11.09 -6.71 34.92
N LEU A 540 -9.93 -6.20 34.55
CA LEU A 540 -9.23 -5.17 35.32
C LEU A 540 -9.70 -3.78 34.86
N PRO A 541 -10.37 -2.99 35.70
CA PRO A 541 -10.84 -1.66 35.30
C PRO A 541 -9.67 -0.70 35.08
N LEU A 542 -9.77 0.11 34.02
CA LEU A 542 -8.84 1.20 33.76
C LEU A 542 -9.22 2.41 34.63
N THR A 543 -8.57 2.52 35.78
CA THR A 543 -8.77 3.62 36.74
C THR A 543 -7.63 4.64 36.66
N GLU A 544 -7.85 5.84 37.18
CA GLU A 544 -6.79 6.83 37.35
C GLU A 544 -5.64 6.31 38.22
N ASP A 545 -5.93 5.52 39.27
CA ASP A 545 -4.92 4.89 40.12
C ASP A 545 -4.01 3.96 39.30
N LEU A 546 -4.58 3.15 38.39
CA LEU A 546 -3.80 2.30 37.49
C LEU A 546 -2.99 3.11 36.49
N GLY A 547 -3.58 4.15 35.88
CA GLY A 547 -2.88 5.06 34.98
C GLY A 547 -1.67 5.68 35.68
N LEU A 548 -1.86 6.25 36.87
CA LEU A 548 -0.84 6.91 37.67
C LEU A 548 0.30 5.96 38.07
N PHE A 549 -0.03 4.76 38.52
CA PHE A 549 0.94 3.71 38.83
C PHE A 549 1.79 3.34 37.61
N LEU A 550 1.14 3.09 36.45
CA LEU A 550 1.84 2.73 35.22
C LEU A 550 2.73 3.88 34.72
N GLY A 551 2.27 5.11 34.80
CA GLY A 551 3.05 6.30 34.45
C GLY A 551 4.32 6.41 35.28
N LYS A 552 4.20 6.30 36.61
CA LYS A 552 5.36 6.34 37.51
C LYS A 552 6.29 5.15 37.31
N TRP A 553 5.76 3.96 37.02
CA TRP A 553 6.58 2.80 36.71
C TRP A 553 7.34 2.97 35.38
N VAL A 554 6.71 3.56 34.36
CA VAL A 554 7.37 3.86 33.09
C VAL A 554 8.49 4.88 33.28
N ALA A 555 8.34 5.88 34.15
CA ALA A 555 9.45 6.77 34.52
C ALA A 555 10.53 6.03 35.35
N ASP A 556 10.23 5.74 36.61
CA ASP A 556 11.21 5.32 37.64
C ASP A 556 11.09 3.85 38.09
N GLY A 557 10.30 3.04 37.38
CA GLY A 557 10.07 1.65 37.72
C GLY A 557 11.04 0.66 37.07
N CYS A 558 11.14 -0.52 37.68
CA CYS A 558 11.79 -1.69 37.10
C CYS A 558 11.14 -3.00 37.59
N PHE A 559 11.39 -4.11 36.89
CA PHE A 559 11.03 -5.43 37.38
C PHE A 559 12.00 -5.90 38.46
N SER A 560 11.48 -6.63 39.45
CA SER A 560 12.29 -7.40 40.40
C SER A 560 12.15 -8.89 40.10
N THR A 561 12.92 -9.75 40.76
CA THR A 561 12.89 -11.21 40.52
C THR A 561 11.49 -11.82 40.66
N THR A 562 10.63 -11.26 41.52
CA THR A 562 9.30 -11.83 41.82
C THR A 562 8.18 -10.79 41.83
N GLY A 563 8.43 -9.57 41.36
CA GLY A 563 7.50 -8.46 41.48
C GLY A 563 7.92 -7.23 40.69
N VAL A 564 7.49 -6.07 41.15
CA VAL A 564 7.81 -4.78 40.53
C VAL A 564 8.28 -3.79 41.58
N ARG A 565 9.13 -2.86 41.16
CA ARG A 565 9.71 -1.82 42.01
C ARG A 565 9.40 -0.45 41.42
N LEU A 566 9.12 0.50 42.30
CA LEU A 566 9.09 1.94 42.01
C LEU A 566 10.22 2.62 42.80
N ALA A 567 11.11 3.34 42.12
CA ALA A 567 12.02 4.25 42.79
C ALA A 567 11.32 5.61 42.99
N LEU A 568 11.31 6.10 44.22
CA LEU A 568 10.60 7.32 44.63
C LEU A 568 11.52 8.24 45.43
N HIS A 569 11.18 9.52 45.45
CA HIS A 569 11.64 10.43 46.50
C HIS A 569 10.84 10.15 47.80
N GLU A 570 11.45 10.33 48.98
CA GLU A 570 10.81 10.05 50.28
C GLU A 570 9.46 10.74 50.49
N LYS A 571 9.28 11.93 49.90
CA LYS A 571 8.05 12.74 49.95
C LYS A 571 6.90 12.16 49.12
N GLU A 572 7.20 11.34 48.11
CA GLU A 572 6.20 10.73 47.25
C GLU A 572 5.65 9.41 47.86
N VAL A 573 6.36 8.85 48.84
CA VAL A 573 6.05 7.54 49.43
C VAL A 573 4.67 7.53 50.07
N GLU A 574 4.32 8.58 50.83
CA GLU A 574 3.03 8.68 51.52
C GLU A 574 1.84 8.68 50.55
N PHE A 575 2.08 9.04 49.30
CA PHE A 575 1.07 9.02 48.25
C PHE A 575 1.03 7.67 47.51
N TYR A 576 2.18 7.16 47.05
CA TYR A 576 2.23 5.94 46.23
C TYR A 576 2.10 4.64 47.03
N GLU A 577 2.53 4.60 48.29
CA GLU A 577 2.45 3.38 49.11
C GLU A 577 0.99 2.95 49.36
N PRO A 578 0.08 3.81 49.84
CA PRO A 578 -1.33 3.43 50.01
C PRO A 578 -2.01 3.07 48.68
N LEU A 579 -1.67 3.76 47.59
CA LEU A 579 -2.17 3.44 46.24
C LEU A 579 -1.78 2.01 45.83
N CYS A 580 -0.50 1.68 45.93
CA CYS A 580 0.01 0.36 45.60
C CYS A 580 -0.58 -0.72 46.53
N GLN A 581 -0.78 -0.39 47.80
CA GLN A 581 -1.38 -1.31 48.76
C GLN A 581 -2.84 -1.64 48.43
N ARG A 582 -3.66 -0.61 48.13
CA ARG A 582 -5.04 -0.78 47.71
C ARG A 582 -5.15 -1.61 46.45
N MET A 583 -4.29 -1.37 45.45
CA MET A 583 -4.34 -2.09 44.18
C MET A 583 -3.81 -3.52 44.30
N PHE A 584 -2.61 -3.71 44.85
CA PHE A 584 -1.83 -4.93 44.68
C PHE A 584 -1.51 -5.68 45.99
N GLY A 585 -1.92 -5.15 47.14
CA GLY A 585 -1.76 -5.79 48.44
C GLY A 585 -0.46 -5.39 49.13
N HIS A 586 0.38 -6.35 49.53
CA HIS A 586 1.55 -6.03 50.35
C HIS A 586 2.63 -5.26 49.57
N VAL A 587 3.14 -4.18 50.16
CA VAL A 587 4.23 -3.36 49.64
C VAL A 587 5.33 -3.27 50.68
N THR A 588 6.58 -3.44 50.25
CA THR A 588 7.76 -3.35 51.13
C THR A 588 8.57 -2.11 50.78
N ARG A 589 8.92 -1.31 51.80
CA ARG A 589 9.72 -0.09 51.66
C ARG A 589 11.21 -0.36 51.91
N TYR A 590 12.08 0.05 50.98
CA TYR A 590 13.53 0.02 51.15
C TYR A 590 14.11 1.42 51.00
N ARG A 591 14.74 1.96 52.06
CA ARG A 591 15.46 3.26 51.98
C ARG A 591 16.85 3.05 51.41
N LYS A 592 17.26 3.92 50.48
CA LYS A 592 18.64 3.92 49.95
C LYS A 592 19.62 4.33 51.06
N ARG A 593 20.82 3.75 51.07
CA ARG A 593 21.85 3.99 52.10
C ARG A 593 22.73 5.20 51.72
N GLY A 594 23.03 6.07 52.68
CA GLY A 594 23.93 7.23 52.54
C GLY A 594 23.41 8.44 53.34
N GLU A 595 24.31 9.28 53.87
CA GLU A 595 23.97 10.42 54.75
C GLU A 595 23.00 11.44 54.13
N ASN A 596 22.89 11.49 52.79
CA ASN A 596 21.99 12.39 52.05
C ASN A 596 21.03 11.65 51.09
N ALA A 597 20.86 10.34 51.23
CA ALA A 597 20.04 9.55 50.32
C ALA A 597 18.53 9.69 50.65
N ARG A 598 17.82 10.53 49.87
CA ARG A 598 16.35 10.72 49.99
C ARG A 598 15.52 9.76 49.15
N GLY A 599 16.17 8.80 48.49
CA GLY A 599 15.51 7.82 47.63
C GLY A 599 14.94 6.63 48.40
N VAL A 600 13.73 6.21 48.03
CA VAL A 600 13.02 5.09 48.61
C VAL A 600 12.52 4.19 47.49
N ASP A 601 12.82 2.90 47.56
CA ASP A 601 12.28 1.90 46.65
C ASP A 601 11.03 1.26 47.30
N LEU A 602 9.88 1.36 46.64
CA LEU A 602 8.70 0.57 46.96
C LEU A 602 8.71 -0.71 46.13
N VAL A 603 8.71 -1.86 46.80
CA VAL A 603 8.73 -3.17 46.16
C VAL A 603 7.39 -3.86 46.39
N ILE A 604 6.69 -4.14 45.30
CA ILE A 604 5.43 -4.88 45.29
C ILE A 604 5.77 -6.34 44.93
N ASN A 605 5.81 -7.19 45.95
CA ASN A 605 6.14 -8.61 45.80
C ASN A 605 4.93 -9.41 45.30
N SER A 606 4.54 -9.18 44.05
CA SER A 606 3.43 -9.87 43.39
C SER A 606 3.88 -10.51 42.08
N GLN A 607 3.92 -11.85 42.08
CA GLN A 607 4.24 -12.63 40.89
C GLN A 607 3.19 -12.41 39.81
N LEU A 608 1.90 -12.35 40.20
CA LEU A 608 0.81 -12.07 39.27
C LEU A 608 0.99 -10.70 38.61
N LEU A 609 1.23 -9.64 39.39
CA LEU A 609 1.43 -8.30 38.84
C LEU A 609 2.63 -8.26 37.88
N HIS A 610 3.74 -8.92 38.25
CA HIS A 610 4.87 -9.06 37.34
C HIS A 610 4.46 -9.74 36.02
N ARG A 611 3.66 -10.80 36.04
CA ARG A 611 3.21 -11.47 34.78
C ARG A 611 2.25 -10.60 33.98
N VAL A 612 1.29 -9.97 34.66
CA VAL A 612 0.35 -9.03 34.03
C VAL A 612 1.10 -7.90 33.34
N MET A 613 2.03 -7.23 34.03
CA MET A 613 2.78 -6.12 33.45
C MET A 613 3.73 -6.57 32.34
N LYS A 614 4.48 -7.67 32.54
CA LYS A 614 5.50 -8.11 31.57
C LYS A 614 4.91 -8.78 30.33
N HIS A 615 3.88 -9.60 30.49
CA HIS A 615 3.31 -10.40 29.40
C HIS A 615 1.98 -9.85 28.90
N GLY A 616 1.09 -9.44 29.81
CA GLY A 616 -0.20 -8.86 29.45
C GLY A 616 -0.05 -7.45 28.88
N PHE A 617 0.57 -6.54 29.63
CA PHE A 617 0.81 -5.16 29.20
C PHE A 617 2.06 -5.02 28.33
N ARG A 618 2.83 -6.09 28.17
CA ARG A 618 4.05 -6.16 27.35
C ARG A 618 5.10 -5.11 27.70
N LEU A 619 5.16 -4.71 28.98
CA LEU A 619 6.16 -3.77 29.48
C LEU A 619 7.55 -4.42 29.46
N ARG A 620 8.55 -3.66 28.99
CA ARG A 620 9.93 -4.12 28.78
C ARG A 620 10.87 -3.65 29.88
N ASP A 621 11.94 -4.42 30.08
CA ASP A 621 13.05 -4.08 30.97
C ASP A 621 14.04 -3.13 30.28
N GLY A 622 14.66 -2.24 31.05
CA GLY A 622 15.69 -1.30 30.57
C GLY A 622 15.12 0.02 30.04
N SER A 623 15.76 1.13 30.44
CA SER A 623 15.27 2.49 30.17
C SER A 623 15.12 2.81 28.69
N GLY A 624 16.00 2.30 27.82
CA GLY A 624 15.96 2.52 26.37
C GLY A 624 14.85 1.77 25.62
N SER A 625 14.20 0.79 26.27
CA SER A 625 13.15 -0.04 25.63
C SER A 625 11.75 0.23 26.17
N LYS A 626 11.62 1.06 27.22
CA LYS A 626 10.34 1.44 27.81
C LYS A 626 9.46 2.12 26.77
N ARG A 627 8.15 1.85 26.84
CA ARG A 627 7.09 2.37 25.96
C ARG A 627 5.84 2.60 26.80
N VAL A 628 4.92 3.43 26.29
CA VAL A 628 3.57 3.51 26.86
C VAL A 628 2.82 2.21 26.54
N PRO A 629 2.12 1.58 27.50
CA PRO A 629 1.26 0.43 27.20
C PRO A 629 0.20 0.79 26.15
N SER A 630 0.01 -0.04 25.12
CA SER A 630 -0.88 0.26 23.98
C SER A 630 -2.30 0.65 24.39
N PHE A 631 -2.88 -0.03 25.39
CA PHE A 631 -4.23 0.26 25.84
C PHE A 631 -4.39 1.66 26.46
N ILE A 632 -3.32 2.33 26.89
CA ILE A 632 -3.39 3.71 27.41
C ILE A 632 -3.82 4.68 26.29
N PHE A 633 -3.46 4.43 25.03
CA PHE A 633 -3.91 5.25 23.91
C PHE A 633 -5.43 5.12 23.64
N LEU A 634 -6.06 4.07 24.16
CA LEU A 634 -7.49 3.79 24.01
C LEU A 634 -8.28 4.05 25.31
N ALA A 635 -7.59 4.42 26.39
CA ALA A 635 -8.19 4.62 27.70
C ALA A 635 -8.97 5.94 27.76
N PRO A 636 -9.90 6.08 28.72
CA PRO A 636 -10.60 7.34 28.95
C PRO A 636 -9.61 8.46 29.28
N LEU A 637 -9.91 9.69 28.85
CA LEU A 637 -9.02 10.84 29.03
C LEU A 637 -8.53 11.04 30.49
N PRO A 638 -9.36 10.84 31.54
CA PRO A 638 -8.87 10.91 32.93
C PRO A 638 -7.74 9.92 33.25
N VAL A 639 -7.81 8.71 32.71
CA VAL A 639 -6.78 7.66 32.89
C VAL A 639 -5.50 8.04 32.16
N VAL A 640 -5.61 8.58 30.95
CA VAL A 640 -4.46 9.09 30.18
C VAL A 640 -3.79 10.25 30.92
N ALA A 641 -4.58 11.18 31.45
CA ALA A 641 -4.07 12.29 32.25
C ALA A 641 -3.36 11.79 33.51
N ALA A 642 -3.92 10.79 34.19
CA ALA A 642 -3.30 10.18 35.36
C ALA A 642 -1.96 9.50 35.00
N PHE A 643 -1.89 8.79 33.87
CA PHE A 643 -0.65 8.23 33.35
C PHE A 643 0.41 9.30 33.10
N LEU A 644 0.07 10.39 32.42
CA LEU A 644 0.99 11.51 32.17
C LEU A 644 1.45 12.17 33.48
N ARG A 645 0.57 12.36 34.46
CA ARG A 645 0.95 12.86 35.80
C ARG A 645 1.95 11.93 36.48
N GLY A 646 1.73 10.62 36.42
CA GLY A 646 2.64 9.63 36.99
C GLY A 646 4.01 9.66 36.32
N TYR A 647 4.03 9.73 34.99
CA TYR A 647 5.25 9.81 34.20
C TYR A 647 6.04 11.09 34.51
N LEU A 648 5.39 12.25 34.45
CA LEU A 648 6.01 13.55 34.75
C LEU A 648 6.42 13.70 36.22
N SER A 649 5.78 13.00 37.15
CA SER A 649 6.23 13.01 38.55
C SER A 649 7.57 12.27 38.76
N GLY A 650 7.94 11.37 37.84
CA GLY A 650 9.24 10.70 37.89
C GLY A 650 10.31 11.38 37.05
N ASP A 651 10.07 11.49 35.74
CA ASP A 651 11.06 12.01 34.79
C ASP A 651 10.99 13.53 34.61
N GLY A 652 9.95 14.19 35.16
CA GLY A 652 9.68 15.61 34.95
C GLY A 652 10.44 16.53 35.92
N THR A 653 11.03 17.58 35.37
CA THR A 653 11.73 18.65 36.10
C THR A 653 11.14 20.00 35.72
N PHE A 654 10.79 20.82 36.70
CA PHE A 654 10.31 22.18 36.45
C PHE A 654 11.48 23.17 36.48
N SER A 655 11.74 23.85 35.37
CA SER A 655 12.84 24.83 35.24
C SER A 655 12.44 26.27 35.63
N GLY A 656 11.22 26.46 36.13
CA GLY A 656 10.64 27.78 36.40
C GLY A 656 9.83 28.35 35.23
N LYS A 657 10.15 27.97 33.99
CA LYS A 657 9.46 28.45 32.77
C LYS A 657 8.76 27.34 31.97
N TYR A 658 9.27 26.12 32.03
CA TYR A 658 8.74 24.97 31.30
C TYR A 658 8.94 23.69 32.13
N ILE A 659 8.21 22.63 31.77
CA ILE A 659 8.34 21.30 32.36
C ILE A 659 9.17 20.47 31.40
N GLU A 660 10.34 19.99 31.84
CA GLU A 660 11.18 19.12 31.04
C GLU A 660 11.01 17.66 31.46
N ALA A 661 10.89 16.73 30.53
CA ALA A 661 11.00 15.30 30.79
C ALA A 661 12.09 14.69 29.91
N THR A 662 12.94 13.83 30.49
CA THR A 662 14.07 13.23 29.77
C THR A 662 13.93 11.72 29.68
N THR A 663 14.10 11.14 28.50
CA THR A 663 14.14 9.69 28.31
C THR A 663 15.19 9.27 27.29
N VAL A 664 15.81 8.12 27.48
CA VAL A 664 16.70 7.50 26.48
C VAL A 664 15.94 6.62 25.46
N SER A 665 14.63 6.41 25.66
CA SER A 665 13.78 5.68 24.72
C SER A 665 13.13 6.64 23.72
N ARG A 666 13.56 6.59 22.45
CA ARG A 666 12.92 7.33 21.34
C ARG A 666 11.42 7.04 21.25
N GLY A 667 11.05 5.76 21.40
CA GLY A 667 9.67 5.32 21.32
C GLY A 667 8.82 5.89 22.46
N LEU A 668 9.35 5.93 23.69
CA LEU A 668 8.64 6.53 24.83
C LEU A 668 8.43 8.04 24.63
N ALA A 669 9.45 8.76 24.15
CA ALA A 669 9.32 10.17 23.84
C ALA A 669 8.19 10.41 22.83
N SER A 670 8.17 9.66 21.72
CA SER A 670 7.12 9.75 20.69
C SER A 670 5.72 9.41 21.24
N ASP A 671 5.61 8.38 22.07
CA ASP A 671 4.37 7.96 22.70
C ASP A 671 3.81 9.05 23.64
N VAL A 672 4.65 9.64 24.50
CA VAL A 672 4.24 10.71 25.42
C VAL A 672 3.82 11.98 24.66
N LEU A 673 4.55 12.35 23.60
CA LEU A 673 4.16 13.47 22.72
C LEU A 673 2.81 13.25 22.03
N THR A 674 2.47 11.99 21.73
CA THR A 674 1.17 11.63 21.15
C THR A 674 0.07 11.79 22.20
N LEU A 675 0.27 11.30 23.43
CA LEU A 675 -0.71 11.45 24.53
C LEU A 675 -0.94 12.92 24.92
N LEU A 676 0.12 13.75 24.93
CA LEU A 676 -0.01 15.19 25.21
C LEU A 676 -0.89 15.91 24.18
N GLN A 677 -0.88 15.46 22.91
CA GLN A 677 -1.74 16.01 21.87
C GLN A 677 -3.22 15.73 22.10
N TYR A 678 -3.62 14.69 22.85
CA TYR A 678 -5.03 14.51 23.25
C TYR A 678 -5.55 15.71 24.06
N PHE A 679 -4.67 16.37 24.81
CA PHE A 679 -5.00 17.54 25.61
C PHE A 679 -4.75 18.87 24.86
N GLY A 680 -4.30 18.83 23.61
CA GLY A 680 -3.90 20.02 22.85
C GLY A 680 -2.54 20.59 23.26
N ILE A 681 -1.69 19.79 23.91
CA ILE A 681 -0.37 20.21 24.38
C ILE A 681 0.68 19.80 23.35
N VAL A 682 1.30 20.78 22.69
CA VAL A 682 2.38 20.57 21.73
C VAL A 682 3.72 20.83 22.41
N ALA A 683 4.34 19.78 22.93
CA ALA A 683 5.68 19.85 23.52
C ALA A 683 6.79 19.84 22.46
N ARG A 684 7.96 20.38 22.80
CA ARG A 684 9.16 20.36 21.95
C ARG A 684 10.10 19.27 22.42
N CYS A 685 10.49 18.37 21.52
CA CYS A 685 11.49 17.35 21.77
C CYS A 685 12.86 17.82 21.27
N ARG A 686 13.94 17.53 21.99
CA ARG A 686 15.31 17.81 21.56
C ARG A 686 16.19 16.63 21.91
N THR A 687 17.22 16.36 21.10
CA THR A 687 18.23 15.36 21.44
C THR A 687 19.36 16.00 22.24
N ARG A 688 19.73 15.40 23.37
CA ARG A 688 20.87 15.79 24.20
C ARG A 688 21.87 14.63 24.26
N LYS A 689 23.16 14.94 24.12
CA LYS A 689 24.23 13.95 24.30
C LYS A 689 24.59 13.90 25.79
N GLU A 690 24.47 12.72 26.37
CA GLU A 690 24.79 12.46 27.77
C GLU A 690 26.30 12.21 27.97
N TRP A 691 26.75 12.33 29.22
CA TRP A 691 28.17 12.19 29.60
C TRP A 691 28.76 10.81 29.28
N ASN A 692 27.92 9.78 29.22
CA ASN A 692 28.30 8.40 28.85
C ASN A 692 28.25 8.16 27.33
N GLY A 693 28.04 9.20 26.52
CA GLY A 693 27.94 9.14 25.06
C GLY A 693 26.58 8.72 24.52
N SER A 694 25.60 8.35 25.36
CA SER A 694 24.24 8.04 24.93
C SER A 694 23.46 9.30 24.52
N LEU A 695 22.41 9.13 23.72
CA LEU A 695 21.48 10.20 23.35
C LEU A 695 20.22 10.09 24.20
N SER A 696 19.79 11.21 24.78
CA SER A 696 18.53 11.36 25.47
C SER A 696 17.61 12.31 24.70
N TYR A 697 16.31 12.10 24.82
CA TYR A 697 15.24 12.93 24.29
C TYR A 697 14.68 13.76 25.43
N VAL A 698 14.81 15.07 25.32
CA VAL A 698 14.31 16.05 26.29
C VAL A 698 13.07 16.71 25.70
N GLY A 699 11.91 16.41 26.27
CA GLY A 699 10.66 17.12 25.98
C GLY A 699 10.53 18.34 26.89
N SER A 700 10.16 19.50 26.36
CA SER A 700 9.90 20.76 27.11
C SER A 700 8.58 21.42 26.71
#